data_AF-A0A7C6UHF2-F1
#
_entry.id   AF-A0A7C6UHF2-F1
#
_cell.length_a   1.000
_cell.length_b   1.000
_cell.length_c   1.000
_cell.angle_alpha   90.00
_cell.angle_beta   90.00
_cell.angle_gamma   90.00
#
_symmetry.space_group_name_H-M   'P 1'
#
loop_
_entity.id
_entity.type
_entity.pdbx_description
1 polymer ?
#
loop_
_entity_poly.entity_id
_entity_poly.type
_entity_poly.pdbx_seq_one_letter_code
_entity_poly.pdbx_strand_id
1 'polypeptide(L)'
;MSGLGPQLRAARERLKATASQVAAATHLKVLVIEAMERDDYGKLIAPAYAKGFYKLYCDYLGLDAEPFIESYLNSPGVSEDKTELIRDQKKKAGLFSGLQKKMQEMQKRGKEKEPRKKTSPARPAQAARKAGAKDAGEGVTKDSSETQAIPTQAELFAESEFEQAPDEPAPEVMADEGKVVAPPPVAEMEAEVAVERPVPEPAEEAEPFVLEAEAPPPPRPARTRGGKRNKPTAREEAEERALLAERRHRQLEESLRQAAEEVRRAHEEAERRAREEVERKAQEAEQNRRQLEKELKRREEAEQAAREEAERRLEAEAQKRAQEEAELLARQEAERQARIEAEQRTQEIEKQRRELELELQRREEAARIEREAIERLWQEEEEKRAAAIAEQVAREEAEREARQAAEQKARETEESRRKLEEELRQVEIDFQKAREAAEQRAKEEAEKRAREEAEQQAREDAERKARAAAEEKVRETEEKRSQLEAELRQREEEMRQAQAAAKKQAEEEAVRRAQEKAELEARLEAERQARLAVEQQVRETEERRRLLEEELNRREEETRLAREEAERQAVIEAQRQAQVEAEWQARQEAERAAREEAEQQALETEALRQQLEDELHRREEEARQAQALAEQRAAEAAAERAQVEAELQAREEAEREARQAAEQKVKETEARRRQLEEELRQQEEAAQLAQEEAERRAQEAAEQREQLEAEWQAREEAERQAREDAERQAAEIEEHRQQLEAELQQKTEQAREEREKLEALLKEEAERREREREEHQAREEEERREREKAQEQQRKLEE
;
A
#
# COMPACT_ATOMS: atom_id res chain seq x y z
N MET A 1 -50.14 -11.26 24.41
CA MET A 1 -49.63 -11.87 25.66
C MET A 1 -48.13 -11.66 25.66
N SER A 2 -47.61 -11.04 26.71
CA SER A 2 -46.18 -10.74 26.86
C SER A 2 -45.43 -12.06 27.07
N GLY A 3 -44.55 -12.42 26.13
CA GLY A 3 -43.70 -13.59 26.29
C GLY A 3 -42.77 -13.47 27.49
N LEU A 4 -42.23 -14.60 27.96
CA LEU A 4 -41.36 -14.66 29.14
C LEU A 4 -39.90 -14.29 28.81
N GLY A 5 -39.50 -14.27 27.54
CA GLY A 5 -38.16 -13.90 27.08
C GLY A 5 -37.63 -12.55 27.57
N PRO A 6 -38.43 -11.46 27.57
CA PRO A 6 -38.04 -10.18 28.16
C PRO A 6 -37.65 -10.26 29.64
N GLN A 7 -38.16 -11.23 30.40
CA GLN A 7 -37.76 -11.44 31.80
C GLN A 7 -36.34 -12.00 31.91
N LEU A 8 -35.94 -12.89 31.00
CA LEU A 8 -34.57 -13.40 30.91
C LEU A 8 -33.59 -12.27 30.56
N ARG A 9 -33.97 -11.41 29.61
CA ARG A 9 -33.18 -10.24 29.25
C ARG A 9 -33.00 -9.28 30.42
N ALA A 10 -34.10 -8.98 31.13
CA ALA A 10 -34.05 -8.12 32.30
C ALA A 10 -33.17 -8.71 33.41
N ALA A 11 -33.18 -10.04 33.61
CA ALA A 11 -32.30 -10.71 34.57
C ALA A 11 -30.83 -10.67 34.13
N ARG A 12 -30.53 -10.83 32.84
CA ARG A 12 -29.17 -10.66 32.32
C ARG A 12 -28.67 -9.22 32.51
N GLU A 13 -29.51 -8.24 32.20
CA GLU A 13 -29.17 -6.82 32.34
C GLU A 13 -28.95 -6.43 33.82
N ARG A 14 -29.69 -7.03 34.77
CA ARG A 14 -29.44 -6.87 36.22
C ARG A 14 -28.08 -7.41 36.65
N LEU A 15 -27.60 -8.49 36.02
CA LEU A 15 -26.27 -9.05 36.23
C LEU A 15 -25.17 -8.28 35.47
N LYS A 16 -25.52 -7.21 34.73
CA LYS A 16 -24.61 -6.41 33.89
C LYS A 16 -23.77 -7.25 32.91
N ALA A 17 -24.28 -8.42 32.52
CA ALA A 17 -23.61 -9.33 31.60
C ALA A 17 -24.07 -9.08 30.16
N THR A 18 -23.15 -9.05 29.20
CA THR A 18 -23.51 -8.96 27.78
C THR A 18 -23.93 -10.33 27.24
N ALA A 19 -24.74 -10.37 26.18
CA ALA A 19 -25.16 -11.65 25.57
C ALA A 19 -23.95 -12.49 25.13
N SER A 20 -22.86 -11.86 24.69
CA SER A 20 -21.58 -12.51 24.36
C SER A 20 -20.85 -13.10 25.57
N GLN A 21 -20.89 -12.43 26.72
CA GLN A 21 -20.28 -12.95 27.95
C GLN A 21 -21.06 -14.15 28.50
N VAL A 22 -22.40 -14.10 28.46
CA VAL A 22 -23.20 -15.25 28.92
C VAL A 22 -23.10 -16.43 27.96
N ALA A 23 -23.00 -16.17 26.66
CA ALA A 23 -22.71 -17.18 25.64
C ALA A 23 -21.41 -17.93 25.92
N ALA A 24 -20.33 -17.19 26.24
CA ALA A 24 -19.05 -17.79 26.60
C ALA A 24 -19.14 -18.62 27.90
N ALA A 25 -19.87 -18.15 28.91
CA ALA A 25 -19.98 -18.83 30.20
C ALA A 25 -20.89 -20.06 30.20
N THR A 26 -21.94 -20.06 29.39
CA THR A 26 -22.91 -21.17 29.29
C THR A 26 -22.62 -22.13 28.14
N HIS A 27 -21.57 -21.85 27.34
CA HIS A 27 -21.26 -22.51 26.08
C HIS A 27 -22.43 -22.51 25.08
N LEU A 28 -23.34 -21.54 25.18
CA LEU A 28 -24.42 -21.32 24.23
C LEU A 28 -23.99 -20.31 23.17
N LYS A 29 -24.49 -20.43 21.93
CA LYS A 29 -24.25 -19.41 20.91
C LYS A 29 -25.01 -18.13 21.26
N VAL A 30 -24.43 -16.95 20.99
CA VAL A 30 -25.07 -15.64 21.23
C VAL A 30 -26.47 -15.58 20.60
N LEU A 31 -26.60 -16.10 19.38
CA LEU A 31 -27.87 -16.16 18.65
C LEU A 31 -28.96 -16.99 19.37
N VAL A 32 -28.57 -18.03 20.13
CA VAL A 32 -29.51 -18.85 20.92
C VAL A 32 -29.99 -18.07 22.14
N ILE A 33 -29.10 -17.33 22.81
CA ILE A 33 -29.47 -16.46 23.95
C ILE A 33 -30.41 -15.34 23.50
N GLU A 34 -30.10 -14.66 22.40
CA GLU A 34 -30.98 -13.61 21.86
C GLU A 34 -32.34 -14.16 21.40
N ALA A 35 -32.38 -15.38 20.86
CA ALA A 35 -33.64 -16.01 20.47
C ALA A 35 -34.51 -16.34 21.70
N MET A 36 -33.91 -16.83 22.79
CA MET A 36 -34.63 -17.07 24.05
C MET A 36 -35.14 -15.78 24.69
N GLU A 37 -34.38 -14.69 24.62
CA GLU A 37 -34.80 -13.37 25.15
C GLU A 37 -35.90 -12.69 24.34
N ARG A 38 -36.00 -13.00 23.03
CA ARG A 38 -37.00 -12.43 22.12
C ARG A 38 -38.22 -13.33 21.91
N ASP A 39 -38.28 -14.47 22.59
CA ASP A 39 -39.28 -15.52 22.38
C ASP A 39 -39.36 -15.97 20.90
N ASP A 40 -38.24 -15.91 20.17
CA ASP A 40 -38.15 -16.23 18.74
C ASP A 40 -37.74 -17.70 18.55
N TYR A 41 -38.70 -18.58 18.86
CA TYR A 41 -38.48 -20.03 18.96
C TYR A 41 -38.12 -20.70 17.63
N GLY A 42 -38.44 -20.08 16.50
CA GLY A 42 -38.11 -20.59 15.15
C GLY A 42 -36.63 -20.50 14.80
N LYS A 43 -35.86 -19.64 15.48
CA LYS A 43 -34.41 -19.49 15.29
C LYS A 43 -33.57 -20.37 16.22
N LEU A 44 -34.20 -21.09 17.15
CA LEU A 44 -33.51 -22.08 17.99
C LEU A 44 -33.14 -23.27 17.10
N ILE A 45 -31.84 -23.43 16.86
CA ILE A 45 -31.23 -24.35 15.89
C ILE A 45 -31.69 -25.81 16.04
N ALA A 46 -32.20 -26.21 17.21
CA ALA A 46 -32.81 -27.52 17.41
C ALA A 46 -33.78 -27.53 18.62
N PRO A 47 -35.10 -27.67 18.40
CA PRO A 47 -36.11 -27.78 19.45
C PRO A 47 -35.84 -28.87 20.49
N ALA A 48 -35.20 -29.96 20.08
CA ALA A 48 -34.83 -31.08 20.96
C ALA A 48 -33.89 -30.69 22.11
N TYR A 49 -33.13 -29.59 21.97
CA TYR A 49 -32.18 -29.12 22.97
C TYR A 49 -32.63 -27.86 23.71
N ALA A 50 -33.75 -27.26 23.31
CA ALA A 50 -34.26 -26.02 23.89
C ALA A 50 -34.46 -26.13 25.41
N LYS A 51 -34.96 -27.27 25.91
CA LYS A 51 -35.08 -27.52 27.36
C LYS A 51 -33.74 -27.39 28.09
N GLY A 52 -32.66 -27.91 27.51
CA GLY A 52 -31.31 -27.82 28.08
C GLY A 52 -30.75 -26.40 28.04
N PHE A 53 -31.03 -25.65 26.97
CA PHE A 53 -30.60 -24.26 26.83
C PHE A 53 -31.29 -23.35 27.84
N TYR A 54 -32.60 -23.52 28.06
CA TYR A 54 -33.31 -22.78 29.11
C TYR A 54 -32.78 -23.11 30.49
N LYS A 55 -32.45 -24.37 30.79
CA LYS A 55 -31.82 -24.75 32.08
C LYS A 55 -30.47 -24.07 32.28
N LEU A 56 -29.54 -24.24 31.35
CA LEU A 56 -28.19 -23.66 31.45
C LEU A 56 -28.22 -22.13 31.56
N TYR A 57 -29.13 -21.48 30.83
CA TYR A 57 -29.23 -20.03 30.85
C TYR A 57 -29.93 -19.51 32.11
N CYS A 58 -31.00 -20.15 32.58
CA CYS A 58 -31.66 -19.78 33.82
C CYS A 58 -30.78 -20.06 35.05
N ASP A 59 -30.02 -21.17 35.05
CA ASP A 59 -29.03 -21.49 36.09
C ASP A 59 -27.96 -20.40 36.19
N TYR A 60 -27.48 -19.89 35.05
CA TYR A 60 -26.54 -18.77 35.02
C TYR A 60 -27.15 -17.46 35.54
N LEU A 61 -28.43 -17.23 35.27
CA LEU A 61 -29.15 -16.02 35.70
C LEU A 61 -29.70 -16.13 37.14
N GLY A 62 -29.63 -17.30 37.77
CA GLY A 62 -30.23 -17.56 39.09
C GLY A 62 -31.76 -17.56 39.10
N LEU A 63 -32.38 -17.93 37.98
CA LEU A 63 -33.84 -18.00 37.82
C LEU A 63 -34.32 -19.46 37.76
N ASP A 64 -35.57 -19.69 38.13
CA ASP A 64 -36.20 -21.00 37.95
C ASP A 64 -36.50 -21.24 36.45
N ALA A 65 -35.97 -22.34 35.92
CA ALA A 65 -36.04 -22.66 34.49
C ALA A 65 -37.41 -23.22 34.06
N GLU A 66 -38.16 -23.82 34.99
CA GLU A 66 -39.41 -24.53 34.70
C GLU A 66 -40.48 -23.67 33.99
N PRO A 67 -40.81 -22.44 34.44
CA PRO A 67 -41.82 -21.61 33.78
C PRO A 67 -41.44 -21.20 32.35
N PHE A 68 -40.15 -21.02 32.06
CA PHE A 68 -39.67 -20.69 30.71
C PHE A 68 -39.73 -21.90 29.77
N ILE A 69 -39.45 -23.09 30.31
CA ILE A 69 -39.56 -24.36 29.57
C ILE A 69 -41.03 -24.68 29.27
N GLU A 70 -41.94 -24.48 30.22
CA GLU A 70 -43.38 -24.68 30.01
C GLU A 70 -43.95 -23.70 28.98
N SER A 71 -43.53 -22.42 29.02
CA SER A 71 -43.91 -21.43 28.00
C SER A 71 -43.40 -21.80 26.61
N TYR A 72 -42.19 -22.38 26.52
CA TYR A 72 -41.66 -22.89 25.26
C TYR A 72 -42.48 -24.08 24.72
N LEU A 73 -42.84 -25.03 25.59
CA LEU A 73 -43.59 -26.24 25.22
C LEU A 73 -45.05 -25.96 24.85
N ASN A 74 -45.67 -24.98 25.48
CA ASN A 74 -47.05 -24.57 25.22
C ASN A 74 -47.17 -23.57 24.04
N SER A 75 -46.05 -23.17 23.44
CA SER A 75 -46.04 -22.27 22.28
C SER A 75 -46.44 -23.03 21.01
N PRO A 76 -47.48 -22.59 20.27
CA PRO A 76 -47.95 -23.28 19.06
C PRO A 76 -46.92 -23.14 17.93
N GLY A 77 -46.10 -24.19 17.74
CA GLY A 77 -45.04 -24.21 16.72
C GLY A 77 -43.89 -25.17 16.99
N VAL A 78 -43.81 -25.77 18.19
CA VAL A 78 -42.81 -26.78 18.54
C VAL A 78 -43.38 -28.18 18.28
N SER A 79 -43.32 -28.69 17.05
CA SER A 79 -43.58 -30.10 16.79
C SER A 79 -42.40 -30.94 17.30
N GLU A 80 -42.66 -32.01 18.03
CA GLU A 80 -41.63 -32.96 18.51
C GLU A 80 -41.09 -33.88 17.39
N ASP A 81 -41.45 -33.62 16.13
CA ASP A 81 -41.02 -34.42 14.99
C ASP A 81 -39.59 -34.07 14.57
N LYS A 82 -38.66 -34.92 15.00
CA LYS A 82 -37.21 -34.90 14.71
C LYS A 82 -36.83 -35.01 13.22
N THR A 83 -37.73 -34.75 12.28
CA THR A 83 -37.49 -34.94 10.84
C THR A 83 -37.65 -33.69 9.99
N GLU A 84 -38.19 -32.58 10.50
CA GLU A 84 -38.44 -31.40 9.65
C GLU A 84 -37.38 -30.29 9.73
N LEU A 85 -36.58 -30.19 10.80
CA LEU A 85 -35.59 -29.11 10.96
C LEU A 85 -34.16 -29.43 10.46
N ILE A 86 -33.88 -30.66 10.01
CA ILE A 86 -32.60 -31.04 9.35
C ILE A 86 -32.81 -31.11 7.82
N ARG A 87 -33.73 -30.31 7.28
CA ARG A 87 -33.81 -30.02 5.84
C ARG A 87 -33.36 -28.59 5.61
N ASP A 88 -32.05 -28.46 5.40
CA ASP A 88 -31.48 -27.31 4.73
C ASP A 88 -32.20 -27.18 3.37
N GLN A 89 -33.00 -26.12 3.17
CA GLN A 89 -33.82 -25.94 1.95
C GLN A 89 -32.98 -25.82 0.67
N LYS A 90 -31.64 -25.85 0.76
CA LYS A 90 -30.73 -25.76 -0.39
C LYS A 90 -29.74 -26.91 -0.57
N LYS A 91 -29.84 -28.02 0.17
CA LYS A 91 -29.02 -29.21 -0.12
C LYS A 91 -29.87 -30.44 -0.40
N LYS A 92 -29.79 -30.90 -1.66
CA LYS A 92 -30.32 -32.19 -2.11
C LYS A 92 -29.70 -33.33 -1.28
N ALA A 93 -30.53 -34.32 -0.96
CA ALA A 93 -30.19 -35.47 -0.14
C ALA A 93 -29.18 -36.40 -0.84
N GLY A 94 -28.05 -36.66 -0.18
CA GLY A 94 -27.12 -37.74 -0.51
C GLY A 94 -27.58 -39.09 0.07
N LEU A 95 -27.46 -40.13 -0.74
CA LEU A 95 -28.10 -41.44 -0.62
C LEU A 95 -27.52 -42.42 0.44
N PHE A 96 -26.75 -41.96 1.43
CA PHE A 96 -25.87 -42.88 2.21
C PHE A 96 -26.28 -43.20 3.65
N SER A 97 -27.32 -42.56 4.21
CA SER A 97 -27.71 -42.81 5.62
C SER A 97 -28.54 -44.10 5.83
N GLY A 98 -29.19 -44.62 4.79
CA GLY A 98 -30.05 -45.81 4.89
C GLY A 98 -29.30 -47.15 4.92
N LEU A 99 -28.08 -47.20 4.36
CA LEU A 99 -27.32 -48.45 4.21
C LEU A 99 -26.63 -48.87 5.51
N GLN A 100 -26.15 -47.89 6.29
CA GLN A 100 -25.38 -48.14 7.51
C GLN A 100 -26.25 -48.70 8.66
N LYS A 101 -27.54 -48.35 8.71
CA LYS A 101 -28.50 -48.88 9.68
C LYS A 101 -28.95 -50.30 9.32
N LYS A 102 -29.05 -50.61 8.03
CA LYS A 102 -29.46 -51.94 7.51
C LYS A 102 -28.34 -52.98 7.60
N MET A 103 -27.08 -52.55 7.52
CA MET A 103 -25.91 -53.44 7.66
C MET A 103 -25.70 -53.91 9.11
N GLN A 104 -25.91 -53.05 10.11
CA GLN A 104 -25.88 -53.44 11.52
C GLN A 104 -27.06 -54.34 11.94
N GLU A 105 -28.20 -54.22 11.26
CA GLU A 105 -29.40 -55.02 11.53
C GLU A 105 -29.33 -56.41 10.86
N MET A 106 -28.62 -56.55 9.73
CA MET A 106 -28.35 -57.85 9.11
C MET A 106 -27.29 -58.67 9.84
N GLN A 107 -26.27 -58.04 10.46
CA GLN A 107 -25.26 -58.76 11.25
C GLN A 107 -25.80 -59.38 12.55
N LYS A 108 -26.90 -58.85 13.11
CA LYS A 108 -27.55 -59.41 14.31
C LYS A 108 -28.55 -60.53 14.02
N ARG A 109 -28.91 -60.76 12.76
CA ARG A 109 -29.97 -61.71 12.36
C ARG A 109 -29.45 -63.10 11.94
N GLY A 110 -28.13 -63.31 11.96
CA GLY A 110 -27.46 -64.54 11.51
C GLY A 110 -27.24 -65.64 12.56
N LYS A 111 -27.70 -65.48 13.81
CA LYS A 111 -27.60 -66.52 14.84
C LYS A 111 -28.89 -66.61 15.64
N GLU A 112 -29.89 -67.29 15.09
CA GLU A 112 -30.98 -67.88 15.89
C GLU A 112 -31.86 -68.76 15.00
N LYS A 113 -31.71 -70.08 15.12
CA LYS A 113 -32.77 -71.10 14.98
C LYS A 113 -32.20 -72.50 15.23
N GLU A 114 -32.39 -73.02 16.44
CA GLU A 114 -32.85 -74.39 16.70
C GLU A 114 -33.48 -74.50 18.11
N PRO A 115 -34.43 -75.44 18.35
CA PRO A 115 -35.44 -75.30 19.40
C PRO A 115 -35.12 -76.00 20.73
N ARG A 116 -35.77 -75.50 21.78
CA ARG A 116 -35.66 -75.86 23.21
C ARG A 116 -36.16 -77.28 23.56
N LYS A 117 -35.51 -77.93 24.55
CA LYS A 117 -36.18 -78.75 25.59
C LYS A 117 -35.48 -78.65 26.97
N LYS A 118 -36.27 -78.17 27.97
CA LYS A 118 -36.44 -78.50 29.42
C LYS A 118 -35.20 -79.08 30.16
N THR A 119 -34.77 -78.58 31.34
CA THR A 119 -35.44 -78.57 32.66
C THR A 119 -34.72 -77.64 33.68
N SER A 120 -35.42 -77.05 34.65
CA SER A 120 -34.87 -76.54 35.92
C SER A 120 -34.86 -77.66 37.00
N PRO A 121 -34.43 -77.48 38.27
CA PRO A 121 -33.77 -76.34 38.97
C PRO A 121 -32.61 -76.74 39.94
N ALA A 122 -31.81 -75.79 40.44
CA ALA A 122 -31.31 -75.76 41.85
C ALA A 122 -30.51 -74.47 42.20
N ARG A 123 -30.81 -73.92 43.38
CA ARG A 123 -30.26 -72.78 44.17
C ARG A 123 -28.93 -73.17 44.88
N PRO A 124 -28.29 -72.35 45.77
CA PRO A 124 -28.46 -70.92 46.14
C PRO A 124 -27.13 -70.10 46.10
N ALA A 125 -27.09 -68.78 45.88
CA ALA A 125 -27.27 -67.64 46.82
C ALA A 125 -26.43 -67.62 48.12
N GLN A 126 -25.44 -66.70 48.19
CA GLN A 126 -25.03 -65.93 49.39
C GLN A 126 -24.57 -64.53 48.91
N ALA A 127 -25.31 -63.46 49.22
CA ALA A 127 -25.10 -62.54 50.34
C ALA A 127 -23.85 -61.64 50.14
N ALA A 128 -23.98 -60.39 49.71
CA ALA A 128 -24.44 -59.19 50.44
C ALA A 128 -23.33 -58.44 51.20
N ARG A 129 -23.08 -57.21 50.70
CA ARG A 129 -22.90 -55.93 51.43
C ARG A 129 -21.55 -55.60 52.11
N LYS A 130 -21.01 -54.44 51.66
CA LYS A 130 -20.56 -53.23 52.43
C LYS A 130 -19.40 -53.43 53.44
N ALA A 131 -18.48 -52.49 53.72
CA ALA A 131 -18.23 -51.10 53.35
C ALA A 131 -16.86 -50.67 53.94
N GLY A 132 -16.30 -49.56 53.42
CA GLY A 132 -15.41 -48.61 54.11
C GLY A 132 -13.93 -49.00 54.26
N ALA A 133 -12.95 -48.12 54.41
CA ALA A 133 -12.78 -46.67 54.25
C ALA A 133 -11.34 -46.37 54.76
N LYS A 134 -10.69 -45.31 54.22
CA LYS A 134 -9.51 -44.57 54.77
C LYS A 134 -8.15 -45.31 54.76
N ASP A 135 -6.97 -44.68 54.73
CA ASP A 135 -6.40 -43.33 54.50
C ASP A 135 -4.86 -43.51 54.72
N ALA A 136 -4.06 -42.48 54.39
CA ALA A 136 -2.60 -42.30 54.55
C ALA A 136 -1.74 -42.84 53.39
N GLY A 137 -0.76 -42.12 52.83
CA GLY A 137 -0.20 -40.81 53.18
C GLY A 137 1.31 -40.81 52.86
N GLU A 138 1.78 -39.74 52.19
CA GLU A 138 3.18 -39.23 52.08
C GLU A 138 4.27 -40.19 51.51
N GLY A 139 5.29 -39.79 50.72
CA GLY A 139 5.84 -38.50 50.31
C GLY A 139 7.37 -38.65 50.13
N VAL A 140 7.95 -38.05 49.08
CA VAL A 140 9.35 -37.52 49.02
C VAL A 140 10.49 -38.62 48.97
N THR A 141 11.62 -38.60 48.24
CA THR A 141 12.55 -37.59 47.67
C THR A 141 13.43 -38.23 46.56
N LYS A 142 14.01 -37.33 45.75
CA LYS A 142 15.15 -37.38 44.83
C LYS A 142 16.47 -37.91 45.45
N ASP A 143 17.31 -38.66 44.74
CA ASP A 143 18.60 -38.21 44.15
C ASP A 143 19.52 -39.36 43.62
N SER A 144 20.26 -39.00 42.56
CA SER A 144 21.50 -39.48 41.92
C SER A 144 22.29 -40.71 42.41
N SER A 145 22.84 -41.52 41.48
CA SER A 145 24.26 -41.47 41.04
C SER A 145 24.73 -42.74 40.30
N GLU A 146 25.68 -42.53 39.38
CA GLU A 146 26.49 -43.42 38.52
C GLU A 146 26.92 -44.79 39.10
N THR A 147 27.21 -45.77 38.22
CA THR A 147 28.55 -46.40 38.06
C THR A 147 28.61 -47.29 36.80
N GLN A 148 29.81 -47.28 36.20
CA GLN A 148 30.36 -47.88 34.99
C GLN A 148 30.30 -49.43 34.84
N ALA A 149 30.40 -49.91 33.59
CA ALA A 149 31.27 -51.05 33.20
C ALA A 149 31.46 -51.16 31.67
N ILE A 150 32.73 -51.23 31.22
CA ILE A 150 33.25 -51.72 29.91
C ILE A 150 34.41 -52.67 30.29
N PRO A 151 34.59 -53.88 29.69
CA PRO A 151 35.42 -54.10 28.47
C PRO A 151 34.88 -55.23 27.54
N THR A 152 35.34 -55.52 26.31
CA THR A 152 36.71 -55.81 25.82
C THR A 152 36.68 -56.09 24.29
N GLN A 153 37.70 -55.59 23.54
CA GLN A 153 38.51 -56.16 22.41
C GLN A 153 37.89 -57.13 21.35
N ALA A 154 38.30 -57.22 20.07
CA ALA A 154 39.28 -56.57 19.19
C ALA A 154 39.12 -57.08 17.72
N GLU A 155 39.70 -56.35 16.75
CA GLU A 155 40.52 -56.83 15.59
C GLU A 155 40.22 -56.32 14.15
N LEU A 156 41.31 -55.80 13.55
CA LEU A 156 41.80 -55.84 12.14
C LEU A 156 41.67 -54.60 11.19
N PHE A 157 42.79 -53.86 11.04
CA PHE A 157 43.64 -53.59 9.84
C PHE A 157 42.98 -53.56 8.42
N ALA A 158 43.37 -52.81 7.38
CA ALA A 158 44.44 -51.83 7.06
C ALA A 158 44.22 -51.25 5.61
N GLU A 159 45.00 -50.20 5.25
CA GLU A 159 45.51 -49.82 3.89
C GLU A 159 44.52 -49.28 2.82
N SER A 160 44.60 -48.03 2.34
CA SER A 160 45.56 -47.29 1.48
C SER A 160 45.42 -47.55 -0.04
N GLU A 161 45.10 -46.50 -0.82
CA GLU A 161 45.78 -46.03 -2.06
C GLU A 161 44.88 -45.19 -3.00
N PHE A 162 45.34 -43.95 -3.24
CA PHE A 162 45.53 -43.24 -4.52
C PHE A 162 44.72 -43.61 -5.79
N GLU A 163 44.06 -42.62 -6.43
CA GLU A 163 44.23 -42.32 -7.87
C GLU A 163 43.51 -41.01 -8.30
N GLN A 164 43.84 -40.53 -9.50
CA GLN A 164 43.88 -39.15 -9.99
C GLN A 164 42.61 -38.62 -10.70
N ALA A 165 42.59 -37.30 -10.91
CA ALA A 165 41.68 -36.52 -11.77
C ALA A 165 41.79 -36.87 -13.28
N PRO A 166 40.91 -36.34 -14.16
CA PRO A 166 41.24 -35.06 -14.83
C PRO A 166 40.06 -34.10 -15.22
N ASP A 167 40.44 -32.82 -15.35
CA ASP A 167 40.11 -31.73 -16.32
C ASP A 167 38.70 -31.16 -16.62
N GLU A 168 38.55 -29.88 -16.20
CA GLU A 168 38.12 -28.64 -16.93
C GLU A 168 36.62 -28.33 -17.31
N PRO A 169 36.19 -27.05 -17.54
CA PRO A 169 36.22 -25.89 -16.63
C PRO A 169 34.97 -24.92 -16.73
N ALA A 170 34.72 -24.06 -15.72
CA ALA A 170 34.05 -22.73 -15.79
C ALA A 170 34.02 -22.05 -14.37
N PRO A 171 33.78 -20.73 -14.20
CA PRO A 171 34.78 -19.67 -14.32
C PRO A 171 34.96 -18.79 -13.05
N GLU A 172 36.12 -18.13 -13.04
CA GLU A 172 36.57 -16.89 -12.38
C GLU A 172 35.64 -16.16 -11.39
N VAL A 173 36.07 -16.11 -10.12
CA VAL A 173 35.77 -15.03 -9.17
C VAL A 173 37.10 -14.49 -8.66
N MET A 174 37.48 -13.31 -9.17
CA MET A 174 38.62 -12.55 -8.68
C MET A 174 38.18 -11.73 -7.46
N ALA A 175 38.92 -11.92 -6.38
CA ALA A 175 38.96 -11.04 -5.22
C ALA A 175 39.65 -9.71 -5.58
N ASP A 176 39.23 -8.60 -4.97
CA ASP A 176 40.17 -7.55 -4.57
C ASP A 176 39.65 -6.75 -3.36
N GLU A 177 40.61 -6.36 -2.51
CA GLU A 177 40.46 -5.78 -1.19
C GLU A 177 40.19 -4.26 -1.27
N GLY A 178 39.05 -3.80 -0.76
CA GLY A 178 38.70 -2.38 -0.66
C GLY A 178 39.20 -1.73 0.63
N LYS A 179 40.40 -1.14 0.59
CA LYS A 179 40.90 -0.21 1.62
C LYS A 179 40.35 1.20 1.37
N VAL A 180 39.48 1.68 2.25
CA VAL A 180 38.83 2.99 2.18
C VAL A 180 39.82 4.10 2.53
N VAL A 181 40.18 4.93 1.55
CA VAL A 181 40.76 6.27 1.73
C VAL A 181 39.70 7.28 1.28
N ALA A 182 39.42 8.24 2.16
CA ALA A 182 38.42 9.28 1.98
C ALA A 182 38.76 10.27 0.85
N PRO A 183 37.77 10.70 0.04
CA PRO A 183 37.85 11.94 -0.74
C PRO A 183 37.08 13.10 -0.05
N PRO A 184 37.49 14.37 -0.23
CA PRO A 184 36.76 15.53 0.28
C PRO A 184 35.57 15.93 -0.62
N PRO A 185 34.60 16.70 -0.10
CA PRO A 185 33.33 16.99 -0.77
C PRO A 185 33.43 18.09 -1.84
N VAL A 186 32.64 17.93 -2.90
CA VAL A 186 32.42 18.93 -3.94
C VAL A 186 31.31 19.87 -3.47
N ALA A 187 31.65 21.14 -3.26
CA ALA A 187 30.70 22.20 -3.00
C ALA A 187 30.29 22.84 -4.34
N GLU A 188 28.98 22.88 -4.57
CA GLU A 188 28.36 23.84 -5.47
C GLU A 188 28.58 25.24 -4.87
N MET A 189 29.31 26.10 -5.58
CA MET A 189 29.29 27.54 -5.34
C MET A 189 29.19 28.26 -6.67
N GLU A 190 28.16 29.10 -6.72
CA GLU A 190 27.82 30.03 -7.77
C GLU A 190 28.96 31.03 -8.02
N ALA A 191 29.10 31.39 -9.29
CA ALA A 191 30.07 32.34 -9.76
C ALA A 191 29.60 33.78 -9.47
N GLU A 192 30.35 34.50 -8.64
CA GLU A 192 30.50 35.95 -8.77
C GLU A 192 31.98 36.26 -8.97
N VAL A 193 32.37 36.47 -10.23
CA VAL A 193 33.66 37.07 -10.58
C VAL A 193 33.39 38.53 -10.92
N ALA A 194 33.88 39.41 -10.05
CA ALA A 194 33.97 40.84 -10.29
C ALA A 194 34.73 41.10 -11.60
N VAL A 195 34.03 41.65 -12.59
CA VAL A 195 34.62 42.18 -13.82
C VAL A 195 35.21 43.54 -13.51
N GLU A 196 36.51 43.56 -13.22
CA GLU A 196 37.30 44.79 -13.27
C GLU A 196 37.48 45.17 -14.75
N ARG A 197 36.75 46.21 -15.18
CA ARG A 197 36.91 46.83 -16.50
C ARG A 197 38.19 47.68 -16.49
N PRO A 198 39.15 47.49 -17.41
CA PRO A 198 40.19 48.50 -17.60
C PRO A 198 39.58 49.72 -18.29
N VAL A 199 39.61 50.84 -17.56
CA VAL A 199 39.30 52.19 -18.05
C VAL A 199 40.41 52.60 -19.04
N PRO A 200 40.09 53.02 -20.27
CA PRO A 200 41.08 53.61 -21.17
C PRO A 200 41.38 55.06 -20.73
N GLU A 201 42.65 55.37 -20.51
CA GLU A 201 43.15 56.74 -20.35
C GLU A 201 42.91 57.55 -21.63
N PRO A 202 42.43 58.80 -21.54
CA PRO A 202 42.36 59.68 -22.70
C PRO A 202 43.75 60.23 -23.03
N ALA A 203 44.11 60.11 -24.30
CA ALA A 203 45.24 60.81 -24.90
C ALA A 203 45.03 62.33 -24.79
N GLU A 204 45.95 63.00 -24.10
CA GLU A 204 46.02 64.45 -24.09
C GLU A 204 46.31 64.98 -25.49
N GLU A 205 45.47 65.94 -25.86
CA GLU A 205 45.48 66.67 -27.09
C GLU A 205 46.74 67.53 -27.21
N ALA A 206 47.27 67.53 -28.43
CA ALA A 206 48.32 68.43 -28.87
C ALA A 206 47.84 69.88 -28.81
N GLU A 207 48.62 70.73 -28.15
CA GLU A 207 48.55 72.19 -28.24
C GLU A 207 49.96 72.74 -28.60
N PRO A 208 50.03 73.93 -29.21
CA PRO A 208 50.86 74.19 -30.39
C PRO A 208 52.29 74.68 -30.08
N PHE A 209 53.24 74.21 -30.90
CA PHE A 209 54.59 74.75 -31.00
C PHE A 209 54.54 76.14 -31.68
N VAL A 210 54.57 77.21 -30.87
CA VAL A 210 54.73 78.59 -31.34
C VAL A 210 56.23 78.94 -31.37
N LEU A 211 56.69 79.33 -32.56
CA LEU A 211 58.00 79.92 -32.82
C LEU A 211 58.14 81.25 -32.07
N GLU A 212 59.04 81.33 -31.11
CA GLU A 212 59.64 82.61 -30.69
C GLU A 212 61.08 82.37 -30.18
N ALA A 213 62.03 82.40 -31.12
CA ALA A 213 63.46 82.43 -30.82
C ALA A 213 63.88 83.89 -30.62
N GLU A 214 63.90 84.32 -29.36
CA GLU A 214 64.48 85.61 -28.96
C GLU A 214 66.02 85.49 -28.97
N ALA A 215 66.65 86.16 -29.94
CA ALA A 215 68.10 86.19 -30.09
C ALA A 215 68.74 87.15 -29.05
N PRO A 216 69.73 86.72 -28.25
CA PRO A 216 70.46 87.64 -27.38
C PRO A 216 71.45 88.52 -28.18
N PRO A 217 71.61 89.82 -27.83
CA PRO A 217 72.44 90.75 -28.59
C PRO A 217 73.95 90.52 -28.37
N PRO A 218 74.81 90.77 -29.37
CA PRO A 218 76.26 90.58 -29.23
C PRO A 218 76.91 91.69 -28.37
N PRO A 219 77.92 91.36 -27.53
CA PRO A 219 78.62 92.37 -26.75
C PRO A 219 79.56 93.25 -27.60
N ARG A 220 79.60 94.52 -27.22
CA ARG A 220 80.40 95.62 -27.79
C ARG A 220 81.92 95.37 -27.59
N PRO A 221 82.79 95.72 -28.56
CA PRO A 221 84.23 95.61 -28.37
C PRO A 221 84.78 96.79 -27.55
N ALA A 222 85.40 96.49 -26.41
CA ALA A 222 86.17 97.44 -25.62
C ALA A 222 87.59 97.57 -26.17
N ARG A 223 87.96 98.81 -26.47
CA ARG A 223 89.26 99.29 -26.96
C ARG A 223 90.42 98.79 -26.08
N THR A 224 91.38 98.12 -26.69
CA THR A 224 92.78 98.12 -26.21
C THR A 224 93.67 98.85 -27.19
N ARG A 225 94.51 99.70 -26.61
CA ARG A 225 95.39 100.69 -27.22
C ARG A 225 96.77 100.06 -27.37
N GLY A 226 97.32 100.01 -28.58
CA GLY A 226 98.75 99.76 -28.77
C GLY A 226 99.12 99.06 -30.07
N GLY A 227 99.88 99.74 -30.92
CA GLY A 227 100.65 99.11 -31.99
C GLY A 227 100.36 99.67 -33.39
N LYS A 228 101.01 100.80 -33.74
CA LYS A 228 101.18 101.21 -35.14
C LYS A 228 101.88 100.07 -35.90
N ARG A 229 101.17 99.37 -36.79
CA ARG A 229 101.76 98.53 -37.83
C ARG A 229 101.03 98.78 -39.15
N ASN A 230 101.83 98.75 -40.21
CA ASN A 230 101.55 99.22 -41.56
C ASN A 230 100.30 98.59 -42.18
N LYS A 231 99.57 99.40 -42.97
CA LYS A 231 98.42 98.97 -43.78
C LYS A 231 98.85 97.86 -44.76
N PRO A 232 98.21 96.68 -44.76
CA PRO A 232 98.29 95.72 -45.86
C PRO A 232 97.50 96.26 -47.07
N THR A 233 97.82 95.77 -48.26
CA THR A 233 97.26 96.33 -49.50
C THR A 233 95.89 95.72 -49.82
N ALA A 234 95.00 96.49 -50.47
CA ALA A 234 93.60 96.12 -50.76
C ALA A 234 93.41 94.81 -51.56
N ARG A 235 94.49 94.25 -52.13
CA ARG A 235 94.50 92.97 -52.85
C ARG A 235 94.63 91.77 -51.91
N GLU A 236 95.43 91.89 -50.84
CA GLU A 236 95.63 90.83 -49.85
C GLU A 236 94.36 90.62 -48.99
N GLU A 237 93.66 91.71 -48.63
CA GLU A 237 92.37 91.62 -47.94
C GLU A 237 91.25 91.01 -48.80
N ALA A 238 91.32 91.14 -50.14
CA ALA A 238 90.37 90.54 -51.06
C ALA A 238 90.62 89.04 -51.24
N GLU A 239 91.89 88.62 -51.33
CA GLU A 239 92.29 87.21 -51.41
C GLU A 239 91.99 86.46 -50.11
N GLU A 240 92.23 87.06 -48.94
CA GLU A 240 91.83 86.45 -47.65
C GLU A 240 90.31 86.35 -47.49
N ARG A 241 89.53 87.33 -47.97
CA ARG A 241 88.07 87.26 -47.99
C ARG A 241 87.54 86.19 -48.94
N ALA A 242 88.18 86.00 -50.09
CA ALA A 242 87.82 84.95 -51.05
C ALA A 242 88.10 83.55 -50.48
N LEU A 243 89.27 83.33 -49.86
CA LEU A 243 89.59 82.07 -49.17
C LEU A 243 88.67 81.80 -47.98
N LEU A 244 88.30 82.84 -47.22
CA LEU A 244 87.32 82.71 -46.14
C LEU A 244 85.92 82.37 -46.68
N ALA A 245 85.53 82.93 -47.83
CA ALA A 245 84.27 82.63 -48.50
C ALA A 245 84.25 81.21 -49.06
N GLU A 246 85.33 80.71 -49.66
CA GLU A 246 85.44 79.32 -50.11
C GLU A 246 85.41 78.32 -48.94
N ARG A 247 86.11 78.63 -47.84
CA ARG A 247 86.04 77.82 -46.61
C ARG A 247 84.62 77.79 -46.04
N ARG A 248 83.92 78.93 -46.01
CA ARG A 248 82.52 78.99 -45.58
C ARG A 248 81.60 78.24 -46.54
N HIS A 249 81.81 78.33 -47.85
CA HIS A 249 81.04 77.59 -48.85
C HIS A 249 81.21 76.08 -48.65
N ARG A 250 82.45 75.61 -48.45
CA ARG A 250 82.75 74.21 -48.19
C ARG A 250 82.15 73.72 -46.87
N GLN A 251 82.21 74.53 -45.81
CA GLN A 251 81.56 74.23 -44.53
C GLN A 251 80.03 74.16 -44.68
N LEU A 252 79.43 75.05 -45.47
CA LEU A 252 78.00 75.01 -45.77
C LEU A 252 77.63 73.77 -46.59
N GLU A 253 78.41 73.41 -47.60
CA GLU A 253 78.20 72.18 -48.39
C GLU A 253 78.33 70.91 -47.53
N GLU A 254 79.34 70.86 -46.64
CA GLU A 254 79.50 69.75 -45.71
C GLU A 254 78.33 69.68 -44.71
N SER A 255 77.86 70.82 -44.19
CA SER A 255 76.68 70.88 -43.33
C SER A 255 75.38 70.48 -44.05
N LEU A 256 75.23 70.86 -45.32
CA LEU A 256 74.08 70.47 -46.15
C LEU A 256 74.12 68.98 -46.47
N ARG A 257 75.30 68.39 -46.69
CA ARG A 257 75.46 66.94 -46.88
C ARG A 257 75.13 66.18 -45.59
N GLN A 258 75.60 66.65 -44.43
CA GLN A 258 75.26 66.05 -43.14
C GLN A 258 73.77 66.14 -42.86
N ALA A 259 73.16 67.31 -43.07
CA ALA A 259 71.70 67.47 -42.94
C ALA A 259 70.93 66.57 -43.91
N ALA A 260 71.38 66.41 -45.15
CA ALA A 260 70.75 65.52 -46.13
C ALA A 260 70.90 64.04 -45.75
N GLU A 261 72.05 63.62 -45.20
CA GLU A 261 72.25 62.26 -44.70
C GLU A 261 71.41 61.99 -43.44
N GLU A 262 71.25 62.96 -42.54
CA GLU A 262 70.37 62.86 -41.38
C GLU A 262 68.89 62.75 -41.79
N VAL A 263 68.44 63.55 -42.74
CA VAL A 263 67.08 63.45 -43.31
C VAL A 263 66.87 62.09 -43.96
N ARG A 264 67.86 61.58 -44.70
CA ARG A 264 67.79 60.25 -45.31
C ARG A 264 67.72 59.14 -44.27
N ARG A 265 68.54 59.19 -43.20
CA ARG A 265 68.49 58.22 -42.09
C ARG A 265 67.16 58.28 -41.35
N ALA A 266 66.66 59.47 -41.06
CA ALA A 266 65.35 59.67 -40.45
C ALA A 266 64.22 59.10 -41.33
N HIS A 267 64.32 59.27 -42.65
CA HIS A 267 63.36 58.71 -43.59
C HIS A 267 63.44 57.17 -43.66
N GLU A 268 64.65 56.60 -43.73
CA GLU A 268 64.86 55.15 -43.71
C GLU A 268 64.40 54.52 -42.38
N GLU A 269 64.60 55.20 -41.24
CA GLU A 269 64.09 54.78 -39.93
C GLU A 269 62.57 54.89 -39.83
N ALA A 270 61.98 55.97 -40.35
CA ALA A 270 60.53 56.13 -40.40
C ALA A 270 59.87 55.06 -41.29
N GLU A 271 60.47 54.75 -42.45
CA GLU A 271 59.99 53.65 -43.30
C GLU A 271 60.12 52.28 -42.62
N ARG A 272 61.21 52.02 -41.87
CA ARG A 272 61.35 50.77 -41.12
C ARG A 272 60.28 50.64 -40.04
N ARG A 273 60.05 51.69 -39.24
CA ARG A 273 59.00 51.69 -38.21
C ARG A 273 57.62 51.50 -38.83
N ALA A 274 57.33 52.15 -39.96
CA ALA A 274 56.07 51.96 -40.68
C ALA A 274 55.90 50.51 -41.18
N ARG A 275 56.96 49.87 -41.68
CA ARG A 275 56.92 48.46 -42.10
C ARG A 275 56.75 47.52 -40.91
N GLU A 276 57.45 47.76 -39.81
CA GLU A 276 57.32 46.99 -38.57
C GLU A 276 55.92 47.10 -37.96
N GLU A 277 55.29 48.29 -38.01
CA GLU A 277 53.91 48.46 -37.57
C GLU A 277 52.90 47.73 -38.46
N VAL A 278 53.09 47.76 -39.78
CA VAL A 278 52.25 47.00 -40.72
C VAL A 278 52.43 45.51 -40.50
N GLU A 279 53.65 45.04 -40.26
CA GLU A 279 53.94 43.63 -39.97
C GLU A 279 53.32 43.19 -38.64
N ARG A 280 53.41 44.00 -37.58
CA ARG A 280 52.73 43.73 -36.29
C ARG A 280 51.22 43.66 -36.45
N LYS A 281 50.62 44.63 -37.13
CA LYS A 281 49.16 44.62 -37.40
C LYS A 281 48.74 43.41 -38.24
N ALA A 282 49.57 42.98 -39.19
CA ALA A 282 49.32 41.77 -39.97
C ALA A 282 49.42 40.49 -39.10
N GLN A 283 50.41 40.41 -38.21
CA GLN A 283 50.55 39.30 -37.27
C GLN A 283 49.40 39.25 -36.26
N GLU A 284 48.98 40.38 -35.72
CA GLU A 284 47.81 40.49 -34.82
C GLU A 284 46.52 40.09 -35.55
N ALA A 285 46.32 40.54 -36.79
CA ALA A 285 45.17 40.13 -37.60
C ALA A 285 45.18 38.61 -37.90
N GLU A 286 46.36 38.03 -38.14
CA GLU A 286 46.49 36.57 -38.33
C GLU A 286 46.21 35.80 -37.03
N GLN A 287 46.69 36.29 -35.89
CA GLN A 287 46.40 35.70 -34.58
C GLN A 287 44.91 35.75 -34.26
N ASN A 288 44.26 36.90 -34.49
CA ASN A 288 42.82 37.06 -34.32
C ASN A 288 42.04 36.13 -35.24
N ARG A 289 42.45 35.99 -36.51
CA ARG A 289 41.83 35.02 -37.43
C ARG A 289 41.97 33.59 -36.94
N ARG A 290 43.16 33.19 -36.46
CA ARG A 290 43.40 31.85 -35.91
C ARG A 290 42.61 31.60 -34.63
N GLN A 291 42.41 32.62 -33.80
CA GLN A 291 41.55 32.52 -32.61
C GLN A 291 40.09 32.34 -33.00
N LEU A 292 39.58 33.16 -33.93
CA LEU A 292 38.21 33.04 -34.45
C LEU A 292 37.98 31.67 -35.12
N GLU A 293 38.93 31.15 -35.90
CA GLU A 293 38.84 29.81 -36.48
C GLU A 293 38.77 28.71 -35.41
N LYS A 294 39.51 28.85 -34.30
CA LYS A 294 39.44 27.91 -33.17
C LYS A 294 38.12 28.01 -32.43
N GLU A 295 37.58 29.21 -32.25
CA GLU A 295 36.28 29.41 -31.61
C GLU A 295 35.14 28.89 -32.46
N LEU A 296 35.19 29.11 -33.78
CA LEU A 296 34.21 28.56 -34.72
C LEU A 296 34.25 27.04 -34.73
N LYS A 297 35.44 26.42 -34.77
CA LYS A 297 35.56 24.96 -34.65
C LYS A 297 35.02 24.42 -33.33
N ARG A 298 35.31 25.08 -32.21
CA ARG A 298 34.74 24.70 -30.91
C ARG A 298 33.21 24.83 -30.87
N ARG A 299 32.65 25.86 -31.51
CA ARG A 299 31.21 26.04 -31.63
C ARG A 299 30.57 24.98 -32.54
N GLU A 300 31.20 24.67 -33.67
CA GLU A 300 30.76 23.60 -34.58
C GLU A 300 30.81 22.23 -33.89
N GLU A 301 31.89 21.92 -33.17
CA GLU A 301 32.03 20.69 -32.38
C GLU A 301 30.99 20.61 -31.26
N ALA A 302 30.74 21.72 -30.55
CA ALA A 302 29.70 21.78 -29.52
C ALA A 302 28.28 21.64 -30.10
N GLU A 303 28.02 22.23 -31.27
CA GLU A 303 26.75 22.11 -31.97
C GLU A 303 26.54 20.68 -32.51
N GLN A 304 27.59 20.05 -33.03
CA GLN A 304 27.57 18.64 -33.43
C GLN A 304 27.32 17.72 -32.24
N ALA A 305 28.04 17.92 -31.12
CA ALA A 305 27.83 17.16 -29.90
C ALA A 305 26.40 17.33 -29.36
N ALA A 306 25.84 18.55 -29.38
CA ALA A 306 24.46 18.80 -28.97
C ALA A 306 23.44 18.13 -29.90
N ARG A 307 23.69 18.10 -31.22
CA ARG A 307 22.86 17.39 -32.19
C ARG A 307 22.90 15.88 -32.00
N GLU A 308 24.09 15.31 -31.82
CA GLU A 308 24.26 13.88 -31.54
C GLU A 308 23.61 13.48 -30.22
N GLU A 309 23.71 14.31 -29.18
CA GLU A 309 23.04 14.05 -27.91
C GLU A 309 21.50 14.13 -28.06
N ALA A 310 20.99 15.10 -28.82
CA ALA A 310 19.56 15.19 -29.11
C ALA A 310 19.05 13.99 -29.92
N GLU A 311 19.82 13.53 -30.92
CA GLU A 311 19.50 12.34 -31.70
C GLU A 311 19.51 11.08 -30.83
N ARG A 312 20.53 10.89 -29.98
CA ARG A 312 20.57 9.78 -29.01
C ARG A 312 19.40 9.79 -28.04
N ARG A 313 18.96 10.97 -27.59
CA ARG A 313 17.77 11.10 -26.72
C ARG A 313 16.50 10.69 -27.46
N LEU A 314 16.34 11.12 -28.72
CA LEU A 314 15.21 10.72 -29.56
C LEU A 314 15.22 9.22 -29.86
N GLU A 315 16.37 8.64 -30.16
CA GLU A 315 16.53 7.19 -30.37
C GLU A 315 16.22 6.41 -29.08
N ALA A 316 16.72 6.86 -27.92
CA ALA A 316 16.43 6.23 -26.65
C ALA A 316 14.94 6.31 -26.28
N GLU A 317 14.29 7.45 -26.55
CA GLU A 317 12.84 7.59 -26.36
C GLU A 317 12.05 6.70 -27.33
N ALA A 318 12.46 6.62 -28.60
CA ALA A 318 11.87 5.71 -29.58
C ALA A 318 12.05 4.23 -29.18
N GLN A 319 13.22 3.85 -28.66
CA GLN A 319 13.48 2.51 -28.15
C GLN A 319 12.61 2.19 -26.93
N LYS A 320 12.44 3.13 -25.99
CA LYS A 320 11.54 2.94 -24.85
C LYS A 320 10.09 2.75 -25.30
N ARG A 321 9.60 3.58 -26.22
CA ARG A 321 8.25 3.42 -26.79
C ARG A 321 8.09 2.08 -27.50
N ALA A 322 9.08 1.64 -28.27
CA ALA A 322 9.06 0.33 -28.91
C ALA A 322 9.08 -0.82 -27.89
N GLN A 323 9.83 -0.70 -26.80
CA GLN A 323 9.84 -1.66 -25.70
C GLN A 323 8.48 -1.72 -24.99
N GLU A 324 7.89 -0.56 -24.68
CA GLU A 324 6.56 -0.46 -24.07
C GLU A 324 5.47 -1.06 -24.98
N GLU A 325 5.51 -0.78 -26.28
CA GLU A 325 4.59 -1.37 -27.27
C GLU A 325 4.77 -2.89 -27.38
N ALA A 326 6.02 -3.38 -27.41
CA ALA A 326 6.31 -4.80 -27.43
C ALA A 326 5.85 -5.50 -26.14
N GLU A 327 6.04 -4.87 -24.98
CA GLU A 327 5.58 -5.38 -23.69
C GLU A 327 4.05 -5.42 -23.62
N LEU A 328 3.36 -4.39 -24.14
CA LEU A 328 1.90 -4.38 -24.23
C LEU A 328 1.38 -5.50 -25.14
N LEU A 329 2.01 -5.72 -26.29
CA LEU A 329 1.64 -6.83 -27.18
C LEU A 329 1.89 -8.18 -26.51
N ALA A 330 3.04 -8.37 -25.85
CA ALA A 330 3.35 -9.59 -25.11
C ALA A 330 2.35 -9.84 -23.97
N ARG A 331 1.95 -8.80 -23.23
CA ARG A 331 0.90 -8.87 -22.20
C ARG A 331 -0.45 -9.24 -22.80
N GLN A 332 -0.83 -8.66 -23.95
CA GLN A 332 -2.07 -9.00 -24.64
C GLN A 332 -2.07 -10.44 -25.16
N GLU A 333 -0.95 -10.93 -25.69
CA GLU A 333 -0.80 -12.32 -26.13
C GLU A 333 -0.87 -13.29 -24.95
N ALA A 334 -0.19 -12.98 -23.84
CA ALA A 334 -0.27 -13.75 -22.62
C ALA A 334 -1.69 -13.79 -22.05
N GLU A 335 -2.41 -12.66 -22.06
CA GLU A 335 -3.81 -12.61 -21.63
C GLU A 335 -4.71 -13.44 -22.57
N ARG A 336 -4.48 -13.39 -23.89
CA ARG A 336 -5.20 -14.23 -24.86
C ARG A 336 -4.94 -15.71 -24.63
N GLN A 337 -3.68 -16.10 -24.39
CA GLN A 337 -3.30 -17.47 -24.08
C GLN A 337 -3.95 -17.94 -22.78
N ALA A 338 -3.86 -17.14 -21.72
CA ALA A 338 -4.50 -17.44 -20.44
C ALA A 338 -6.03 -17.59 -20.57
N ARG A 339 -6.68 -16.77 -21.41
CA ARG A 339 -8.11 -16.91 -21.70
C ARG A 339 -8.42 -18.21 -22.44
N ILE A 340 -7.63 -18.58 -23.46
CA ILE A 340 -7.79 -19.83 -24.20
C ILE A 340 -7.58 -21.03 -23.27
N GLU A 341 -6.54 -21.01 -22.43
CA GLU A 341 -6.29 -22.08 -21.46
C GLU A 341 -7.40 -22.17 -20.41
N ALA A 342 -7.89 -21.04 -19.91
CA ALA A 342 -9.03 -21.01 -18.98
C ALA A 342 -10.30 -21.58 -19.64
N GLU A 343 -10.58 -21.21 -20.88
CA GLU A 343 -11.71 -21.76 -21.64
C GLU A 343 -11.57 -23.27 -21.83
N GLN A 344 -10.38 -23.75 -22.22
CA GLN A 344 -10.09 -25.18 -22.35
C GLN A 344 -10.30 -25.93 -21.02
N ARG A 345 -9.80 -25.39 -19.90
CA ARG A 345 -10.02 -25.96 -18.56
C ARG A 345 -11.50 -26.00 -18.21
N THR A 346 -12.26 -24.95 -18.50
CA THR A 346 -13.72 -24.96 -18.26
C THR A 346 -14.43 -26.00 -19.11
N GLN A 347 -14.05 -26.15 -20.38
CA GLN A 347 -14.61 -27.18 -21.26
C GLN A 347 -14.26 -28.59 -20.77
N GLU A 348 -13.05 -28.80 -20.25
CA GLU A 348 -12.62 -30.08 -19.69
C GLU A 348 -13.38 -30.41 -18.39
N ILE A 349 -13.54 -29.43 -17.50
CA ILE A 349 -14.37 -29.56 -16.29
C ILE A 349 -15.83 -29.87 -16.69
N GLU A 350 -16.36 -29.21 -17.71
CA GLU A 350 -17.70 -29.51 -18.21
C GLU A 350 -17.82 -30.93 -18.79
N LYS A 351 -16.80 -31.40 -19.54
CA LYS A 351 -16.76 -32.78 -20.04
C LYS A 351 -16.74 -33.77 -18.89
N GLN A 352 -15.85 -33.59 -17.91
CA GLN A 352 -15.77 -34.43 -16.71
C GLN A 352 -17.09 -34.41 -15.93
N ARG A 353 -17.73 -33.25 -15.81
CA ARG A 353 -19.05 -33.13 -15.17
C ARG A 353 -20.12 -33.91 -15.93
N ARG A 354 -20.15 -33.86 -17.26
CA ARG A 354 -21.08 -34.64 -18.09
C ARG A 354 -20.81 -36.13 -17.99
N GLU A 355 -19.55 -36.55 -17.95
CA GLU A 355 -19.16 -37.95 -17.76
C GLU A 355 -19.61 -38.46 -16.38
N LEU A 356 -19.36 -37.69 -15.32
CA LEU A 356 -19.84 -38.00 -13.97
C LEU A 356 -21.37 -38.05 -13.91
N GLU A 357 -22.06 -37.14 -14.59
CA GLU A 357 -23.52 -37.15 -14.66
C GLU A 357 -24.05 -38.41 -15.37
N LEU A 358 -23.42 -38.83 -16.47
CA LEU A 358 -23.76 -40.08 -17.16
C LEU A 358 -23.43 -41.32 -16.30
N GLU A 359 -22.32 -41.30 -15.56
CA GLU A 359 -21.98 -42.39 -14.64
C GLU A 359 -22.99 -42.48 -13.49
N LEU A 360 -23.39 -41.34 -12.92
CA LEU A 360 -24.44 -41.26 -11.92
C LEU A 360 -25.77 -41.78 -12.46
N GLN A 361 -26.17 -41.39 -13.68
CA GLN A 361 -27.36 -41.91 -14.33
C GLN A 361 -27.30 -43.44 -14.49
N ARG A 362 -26.17 -43.99 -14.95
CA ARG A 362 -25.97 -45.44 -15.04
C ARG A 362 -26.09 -46.13 -13.69
N ARG A 363 -25.54 -45.54 -12.63
CA ARG A 363 -25.66 -46.05 -11.26
C ARG A 363 -27.08 -45.97 -10.73
N GLU A 364 -27.80 -44.89 -11.03
CA GLU A 364 -29.21 -44.73 -10.65
C GLU A 364 -30.10 -45.73 -11.39
N GLU A 365 -29.88 -45.94 -12.69
CA GLU A 365 -30.57 -46.95 -13.49
C GLU A 365 -30.27 -48.37 -12.99
N ALA A 366 -28.99 -48.68 -12.69
CA ALA A 366 -28.61 -49.96 -12.10
C ALA A 366 -29.29 -50.17 -10.73
N ALA A 367 -29.27 -49.16 -9.85
CA ALA A 367 -29.94 -49.22 -8.57
C ALA A 367 -31.47 -49.34 -8.71
N ARG A 368 -32.05 -48.74 -9.76
CA ARG A 368 -33.47 -48.89 -10.09
C ARG A 368 -33.77 -50.33 -10.52
N ILE A 369 -32.96 -50.90 -11.40
CA ILE A 369 -33.09 -52.30 -11.85
C ILE A 369 -32.95 -53.26 -10.65
N GLU A 370 -31.99 -53.01 -9.75
CA GLU A 370 -31.84 -53.81 -8.52
C GLU A 370 -33.06 -53.70 -7.61
N ARG A 371 -33.64 -52.50 -7.44
CA ARG A 371 -34.87 -52.31 -6.67
C ARG A 371 -36.05 -53.04 -7.31
N GLU A 372 -36.23 -52.91 -8.62
CA GLU A 372 -37.27 -53.62 -9.37
C GLU A 372 -37.08 -55.14 -9.29
N ALA A 373 -35.84 -55.64 -9.30
CA ALA A 373 -35.53 -57.06 -9.12
C ALA A 373 -35.83 -57.55 -7.69
N ILE A 374 -35.45 -56.79 -6.66
CA ILE A 374 -35.79 -57.10 -5.26
C ILE A 374 -37.31 -57.10 -5.06
N GLU A 375 -38.01 -56.14 -5.65
CA GLU A 375 -39.47 -56.05 -5.57
C GLU A 375 -40.11 -57.26 -6.26
N ARG A 376 -39.63 -57.67 -7.44
CA ARG A 376 -40.09 -58.91 -8.10
C ARG A 376 -39.85 -60.15 -7.25
N LEU A 377 -38.66 -60.31 -6.66
CA LEU A 377 -38.37 -61.43 -5.77
C LEU A 377 -39.29 -61.43 -4.53
N TRP A 378 -39.60 -60.24 -4.00
CA TRP A 378 -40.54 -60.11 -2.88
C TRP A 378 -41.97 -60.45 -3.29
N GLN A 379 -42.43 -60.01 -4.46
CA GLN A 379 -43.73 -60.40 -5.02
C GLN A 379 -43.81 -61.91 -5.27
N GLU A 380 -42.77 -62.52 -5.82
CA GLU A 380 -42.70 -63.98 -6.00
C GLU A 380 -42.71 -64.73 -4.64
N GLU A 381 -42.04 -64.21 -3.61
CA GLU A 381 -42.15 -64.78 -2.26
C GLU A 381 -43.56 -64.64 -1.67
N GLU A 382 -44.20 -63.49 -1.84
CA GLU A 382 -45.58 -63.26 -1.38
C GLU A 382 -46.56 -64.17 -2.13
N GLU A 383 -46.42 -64.34 -3.44
CA GLU A 383 -47.21 -65.30 -4.22
C GLU A 383 -46.96 -66.74 -3.78
N LYS A 384 -45.70 -67.13 -3.51
CA LYS A 384 -45.39 -68.46 -2.97
C LYS A 384 -45.98 -68.67 -1.58
N ARG A 385 -45.96 -67.64 -0.71
CA ARG A 385 -46.59 -67.69 0.61
C ARG A 385 -48.11 -67.80 0.48
N ALA A 386 -48.72 -67.02 -0.40
CA ALA A 386 -50.15 -67.09 -0.67
C ALA A 386 -50.56 -68.45 -1.25
N ALA A 387 -49.77 -69.00 -2.18
CA ALA A 387 -49.97 -70.33 -2.74
C ALA A 387 -49.80 -71.43 -1.68
N ALA A 388 -48.82 -71.32 -0.79
CA ALA A 388 -48.63 -72.27 0.31
C ALA A 388 -49.80 -72.21 1.31
N ILE A 389 -50.32 -71.01 1.62
CA ILE A 389 -51.51 -70.85 2.46
C ILE A 389 -52.74 -71.44 1.76
N ALA A 390 -52.93 -71.19 0.47
CA ALA A 390 -54.03 -71.76 -0.31
C ALA A 390 -53.94 -73.29 -0.39
N GLU A 391 -52.74 -73.84 -0.54
CA GLU A 391 -52.52 -75.29 -0.52
C GLU A 391 -52.81 -75.89 0.86
N GLN A 392 -52.43 -75.21 1.95
CA GLN A 392 -52.79 -75.65 3.30
C GLN A 392 -54.30 -75.64 3.52
N VAL A 393 -55.00 -74.58 3.10
CA VAL A 393 -56.46 -74.51 3.19
C VAL A 393 -57.11 -75.63 2.35
N ALA A 394 -56.65 -75.86 1.12
CA ALA A 394 -57.15 -76.93 0.28
C ALA A 394 -56.89 -78.34 0.86
N ARG A 395 -55.72 -78.55 1.50
CA ARG A 395 -55.41 -79.81 2.21
C ARG A 395 -56.29 -79.99 3.44
N GLU A 396 -56.53 -78.93 4.22
CA GLU A 396 -57.45 -78.99 5.36
C GLU A 396 -58.89 -79.27 4.93
N GLU A 397 -59.36 -78.67 3.85
CA GLU A 397 -60.69 -78.94 3.28
C GLU A 397 -60.79 -80.39 2.79
N ALA A 398 -59.81 -80.87 2.03
CA ALA A 398 -59.74 -82.27 1.59
C ALA A 398 -59.66 -83.25 2.78
N GLU A 399 -58.93 -82.91 3.84
CA GLU A 399 -58.88 -83.72 5.06
C GLU A 399 -60.23 -83.70 5.81
N ARG A 400 -60.92 -82.56 5.86
CA ARG A 400 -62.27 -82.46 6.43
C ARG A 400 -63.26 -83.29 5.64
N GLU A 401 -63.23 -83.24 4.31
CA GLU A 401 -64.07 -84.08 3.45
C GLU A 401 -63.76 -85.57 3.62
N ALA A 402 -62.47 -85.94 3.68
CA ALA A 402 -62.06 -87.32 3.93
C ALA A 402 -62.51 -87.80 5.32
N ARG A 403 -62.42 -86.95 6.35
CA ARG A 403 -62.93 -87.25 7.70
C ARG A 403 -64.46 -87.39 7.71
N GLN A 404 -65.19 -86.51 7.03
CA GLN A 404 -66.65 -86.61 6.90
C GLN A 404 -67.07 -87.88 6.16
N ALA A 405 -66.38 -88.24 5.07
CA ALA A 405 -66.64 -89.48 4.34
C ALA A 405 -66.29 -90.73 5.17
N ALA A 406 -65.22 -90.69 5.95
CA ALA A 406 -64.86 -91.75 6.89
C ALA A 406 -65.88 -91.88 8.02
N GLU A 407 -66.39 -90.76 8.55
CA GLU A 407 -67.42 -90.74 9.58
C GLU A 407 -68.75 -91.26 9.05
N GLN A 408 -69.15 -90.90 7.83
CA GLN A 408 -70.33 -91.45 7.16
C GLN A 408 -70.22 -92.97 6.99
N LYS A 409 -69.08 -93.46 6.48
CA LYS A 409 -68.83 -94.90 6.37
C LYS A 409 -68.84 -95.58 7.73
N ALA A 410 -68.25 -94.98 8.76
CA ALA A 410 -68.28 -95.49 10.12
C ALA A 410 -69.73 -95.59 10.63
N ARG A 411 -70.55 -94.55 10.46
CA ARG A 411 -71.98 -94.57 10.81
C ARG A 411 -72.75 -95.64 10.04
N GLU A 412 -72.51 -95.80 8.74
CA GLU A 412 -73.13 -96.86 7.94
C GLU A 412 -72.72 -98.26 8.43
N THR A 413 -71.45 -98.45 8.79
CA THR A 413 -70.99 -99.73 9.36
C THR A 413 -71.54 -99.98 10.76
N GLU A 414 -71.70 -98.94 11.58
CA GLU A 414 -72.33 -99.05 12.90
C GLU A 414 -73.82 -99.33 12.79
N GLU A 415 -74.54 -98.69 11.86
CA GLU A 415 -75.94 -98.99 11.57
C GLU A 415 -76.11 -100.42 11.03
N SER A 416 -75.22 -100.86 10.15
CA SER A 416 -75.20 -102.25 9.67
C SER A 416 -74.91 -103.22 10.82
N ARG A 417 -73.98 -102.89 11.72
CA ARG A 417 -73.69 -103.69 12.92
C ARG A 417 -74.88 -103.73 13.87
N ARG A 418 -75.58 -102.61 14.08
CA ARG A 418 -76.79 -102.54 14.91
C ARG A 418 -77.92 -103.38 14.33
N LYS A 419 -78.14 -103.34 13.02
CA LYS A 419 -79.11 -104.21 12.34
C LYS A 419 -78.75 -105.69 12.51
N LEU A 420 -77.47 -106.03 12.39
CA LEU A 420 -76.98 -107.40 12.57
C LEU A 420 -77.08 -107.86 14.04
N GLU A 421 -76.83 -106.97 15.00
CA GLU A 421 -77.05 -107.22 16.43
C GLU A 421 -78.55 -107.38 16.76
N GLU A 422 -79.44 -106.61 16.13
CA GLU A 422 -80.89 -106.77 16.26
C GLU A 422 -81.37 -108.09 15.63
N GLU A 423 -80.86 -108.48 14.47
CA GLU A 423 -81.11 -109.78 13.85
C GLU A 423 -80.62 -110.94 14.74
N LEU A 424 -79.41 -110.83 15.30
CA LEU A 424 -78.89 -111.81 16.25
C LEU A 424 -79.74 -111.88 17.52
N ARG A 425 -80.19 -110.74 18.06
CA ARG A 425 -81.12 -110.70 19.20
C ARG A 425 -82.46 -111.36 18.85
N GLN A 426 -82.97 -111.17 17.63
CA GLN A 426 -84.19 -111.80 17.18
C GLN A 426 -84.02 -113.32 17.08
N VAL A 427 -82.90 -113.79 16.51
CA VAL A 427 -82.54 -115.21 16.47
C VAL A 427 -82.38 -115.79 17.89
N GLU A 428 -81.81 -115.02 18.82
CA GLU A 428 -81.65 -115.45 20.21
C GLU A 428 -82.99 -115.53 20.96
N ILE A 429 -83.91 -114.59 20.73
CA ILE A 429 -85.30 -114.65 21.22
C ILE A 429 -86.03 -115.87 20.64
N ASP A 430 -85.85 -116.15 19.35
CA ASP A 430 -86.47 -117.30 18.69
C ASP A 430 -85.87 -118.63 19.19
N PHE A 431 -84.57 -118.68 19.47
CA PHE A 431 -83.90 -119.81 20.10
C PHE A 431 -84.38 -120.03 21.55
N GLN A 432 -84.58 -118.97 22.33
CA GLN A 432 -85.12 -119.05 23.69
C GLN A 432 -86.56 -119.56 23.69
N LYS A 433 -87.43 -119.08 22.78
CA LYS A 433 -88.80 -119.61 22.62
C LYS A 433 -88.80 -121.09 22.20
N ALA A 434 -87.88 -121.50 21.33
CA ALA A 434 -87.73 -122.91 20.94
C ALA A 434 -87.26 -123.79 22.12
N ARG A 435 -86.36 -123.26 22.96
CA ARG A 435 -85.86 -123.94 24.16
C ARG A 435 -86.93 -124.06 25.26
N GLU A 436 -87.71 -123.01 25.52
CA GLU A 436 -88.83 -123.04 26.47
C GLU A 436 -89.93 -124.02 26.01
N ALA A 437 -90.22 -124.08 24.70
CA ALA A 437 -91.14 -125.06 24.12
C ALA A 437 -90.61 -126.52 24.24
N ALA A 438 -89.30 -126.73 24.13
CA ALA A 438 -88.68 -128.05 24.34
C ALA A 438 -88.65 -128.45 25.83
N GLU A 439 -88.42 -127.48 26.73
CA GLU A 439 -88.36 -127.72 28.17
C GLU A 439 -89.74 -128.03 28.78
N GLN A 440 -90.83 -127.45 28.26
CA GLN A 440 -92.19 -127.81 28.69
C GLN A 440 -92.60 -129.21 28.23
N ARG A 441 -92.16 -129.65 27.05
CA ARG A 441 -92.39 -131.03 26.56
C ARG A 441 -91.59 -132.07 27.38
N ALA A 442 -90.37 -131.73 27.79
CA ALA A 442 -89.52 -132.62 28.59
C ALA A 442 -90.00 -132.81 30.04
N LYS A 443 -90.71 -131.82 30.62
CA LYS A 443 -91.25 -131.91 32.00
C LYS A 443 -92.55 -132.73 32.08
N GLU A 444 -93.36 -132.78 31.01
CA GLU A 444 -94.57 -133.63 30.96
C GLU A 444 -94.26 -135.11 30.69
N GLU A 445 -93.12 -135.44 30.06
CA GLU A 445 -92.75 -136.81 29.69
C GLU A 445 -91.90 -137.52 30.77
N ALA A 446 -91.18 -136.76 31.62
CA ALA A 446 -90.33 -137.30 32.68
C ALA A 446 -91.10 -137.80 33.93
N GLU A 447 -92.34 -137.33 34.16
CA GLU A 447 -93.12 -137.70 35.36
C GLU A 447 -93.89 -139.05 35.20
N LYS A 448 -94.04 -139.56 33.97
CA LYS A 448 -94.72 -140.84 33.68
C LYS A 448 -93.79 -142.05 33.57
N ARG A 449 -92.50 -141.87 33.29
CA ARG A 449 -91.53 -142.98 33.09
C ARG A 449 -90.91 -143.51 34.39
N ALA A 450 -91.17 -142.88 35.54
CA ALA A 450 -90.62 -143.25 36.84
C ALA A 450 -91.46 -144.28 37.63
N ARG A 451 -92.44 -144.97 37.01
CA ARG A 451 -93.31 -145.92 37.71
C ARG A 451 -93.48 -147.33 37.10
N GLU A 452 -92.88 -147.68 35.96
CA GLU A 452 -93.22 -148.97 35.31
C GLU A 452 -92.12 -150.04 35.12
N GLU A 453 -90.80 -149.77 35.11
CA GLU A 453 -89.85 -150.84 34.70
C GLU A 453 -88.60 -151.00 35.58
N ALA A 454 -88.85 -151.13 36.87
CA ALA A 454 -88.04 -152.00 37.72
C ALA A 454 -88.71 -153.38 37.74
N GLU A 455 -88.36 -154.31 36.83
CA GLU A 455 -88.47 -155.73 37.22
C GLU A 455 -87.67 -156.78 36.43
N GLN A 456 -87.44 -156.70 35.13
CA GLN A 456 -87.05 -157.92 34.41
C GLN A 456 -86.14 -157.59 33.23
N GLN A 457 -85.10 -158.35 32.92
CA GLN A 457 -84.46 -159.46 33.58
C GLN A 457 -83.20 -159.67 32.75
N ALA A 458 -82.15 -160.02 33.46
CA ALA A 458 -81.31 -161.13 33.05
C ALA A 458 -80.34 -160.95 31.87
N ARG A 459 -79.08 -161.00 32.28
CA ARG A 459 -78.16 -162.10 31.93
C ARG A 459 -77.47 -161.97 30.57
N GLU A 460 -76.17 -161.74 30.62
CA GLU A 460 -75.14 -162.81 30.59
C GLU A 460 -74.86 -163.27 29.17
N ASP A 461 -73.69 -162.91 28.66
CA ASP A 461 -72.75 -163.87 28.09
C ASP A 461 -71.39 -163.17 27.96
N ALA A 462 -70.42 -163.45 28.84
CA ALA A 462 -69.57 -164.65 28.91
C ALA A 462 -68.32 -164.48 28.03
N GLU A 463 -67.16 -164.19 28.63
CA GLU A 463 -66.21 -165.17 29.17
C GLU A 463 -65.46 -166.00 28.10
N ARG A 464 -64.13 -165.95 28.22
CA ARG A 464 -63.17 -167.06 28.12
C ARG A 464 -62.45 -167.37 26.78
N LYS A 465 -61.14 -167.09 26.87
CA LYS A 465 -60.00 -168.05 26.85
C LYS A 465 -59.82 -168.94 25.61
N ALA A 466 -58.56 -169.06 25.16
CA ALA A 466 -57.70 -170.19 25.56
C ALA A 466 -56.24 -170.05 25.10
N ARG A 467 -55.36 -170.77 25.81
CA ARG A 467 -53.88 -170.83 25.75
C ARG A 467 -53.41 -172.14 25.07
N ALA A 468 -52.18 -172.14 24.56
CA ALA A 468 -51.04 -173.09 24.76
C ALA A 468 -51.14 -174.64 24.57
N ALA A 469 -49.95 -175.26 24.45
CA ALA A 469 -49.47 -176.64 24.81
C ALA A 469 -48.92 -177.48 23.61
N ALA A 470 -47.90 -178.37 23.66
CA ALA A 470 -46.95 -178.96 24.65
C ALA A 470 -45.88 -179.79 23.85
N GLU A 471 -44.60 -180.03 24.25
CA GLU A 471 -44.03 -180.99 25.23
C GLU A 471 -44.60 -182.44 25.14
N GLU A 472 -43.91 -183.59 25.30
CA GLU A 472 -42.56 -184.03 25.69
C GLU A 472 -42.55 -185.59 25.56
N LYS A 473 -41.37 -186.24 25.44
CA LYS A 473 -40.86 -187.32 26.35
C LYS A 473 -39.83 -188.28 25.74
N VAL A 474 -38.95 -188.71 26.66
CA VAL A 474 -38.33 -190.04 26.85
C VAL A 474 -36.80 -190.02 26.80
N ARG A 475 -36.22 -189.83 28.00
CA ARG A 475 -34.86 -190.22 28.40
C ARG A 475 -34.94 -191.56 29.14
N GLU A 476 -34.10 -192.53 28.78
CA GLU A 476 -33.49 -193.43 29.78
C GLU A 476 -32.32 -194.32 29.25
N THR A 477 -31.64 -193.94 28.16
CA THR A 477 -30.41 -194.65 27.72
C THR A 477 -29.16 -193.76 27.66
N GLU A 478 -29.24 -192.51 28.12
CA GLU A 478 -28.12 -191.56 28.03
C GLU A 478 -27.19 -191.55 29.26
N GLU A 479 -27.50 -192.29 30.32
CA GLU A 479 -26.70 -192.21 31.56
C GLU A 479 -25.28 -192.80 31.40
N LYS A 480 -25.03 -193.71 30.44
CA LYS A 480 -23.65 -194.13 30.09
C LYS A 480 -22.96 -193.23 29.05
N ARG A 481 -23.66 -192.22 28.51
CA ARG A 481 -23.09 -191.12 27.69
C ARG A 481 -22.66 -189.92 28.57
N SER A 482 -23.30 -189.75 29.73
CA SER A 482 -23.10 -188.61 30.64
C SER A 482 -21.70 -188.51 31.26
N GLN A 483 -20.96 -189.62 31.40
CA GLN A 483 -19.67 -189.60 32.10
C GLN A 483 -18.48 -189.18 31.22
N LEU A 484 -18.62 -189.14 29.90
CA LEU A 484 -17.57 -188.66 28.97
C LEU A 484 -17.84 -187.25 28.41
N GLU A 485 -19.09 -186.75 28.44
CA GLU A 485 -19.43 -185.39 27.98
C GLU A 485 -19.23 -184.30 29.06
N ALA A 486 -19.24 -184.65 30.35
CA ALA A 486 -19.08 -183.67 31.42
C ALA A 486 -17.64 -183.12 31.53
N GLU A 487 -16.63 -183.93 31.20
CA GLU A 487 -15.22 -183.57 31.36
C GLU A 487 -14.71 -182.64 30.24
N LEU A 488 -15.33 -182.66 29.05
CA LEU A 488 -15.00 -181.74 27.96
C LEU A 488 -15.61 -180.33 28.15
N ARG A 489 -16.76 -180.21 28.84
CA ARG A 489 -17.46 -178.92 29.02
C ARG A 489 -16.82 -178.00 30.06
N GLN A 490 -16.22 -178.53 31.13
CA GLN A 490 -15.59 -177.68 32.14
C GLN A 490 -14.35 -176.94 31.61
N ARG A 491 -13.60 -177.55 30.69
CA ARG A 491 -12.43 -176.91 30.06
C ARG A 491 -12.81 -175.83 29.02
N GLU A 492 -13.97 -175.96 28.37
CA GLU A 492 -14.46 -174.94 27.43
C GLU A 492 -15.00 -173.68 28.13
N GLU A 493 -15.66 -173.83 29.29
CA GLU A 493 -16.25 -172.70 30.03
C GLU A 493 -15.20 -171.79 30.68
N GLU A 494 -14.11 -172.34 31.22
CA GLU A 494 -13.02 -171.56 31.80
C GLU A 494 -12.29 -170.70 30.75
N MET A 495 -12.03 -171.27 29.56
CA MET A 495 -11.43 -170.52 28.45
C MET A 495 -12.34 -169.39 27.96
N ARG A 496 -13.66 -169.58 27.99
CA ARG A 496 -14.64 -168.58 27.57
C ARG A 496 -14.78 -167.45 28.59
N GLN A 497 -14.70 -167.76 29.89
CA GLN A 497 -14.73 -166.76 30.95
C GLN A 497 -13.47 -165.89 30.97
N ALA A 498 -12.29 -166.48 30.72
CA ALA A 498 -11.04 -165.73 30.60
C ALA A 498 -11.05 -164.77 29.39
N GLN A 499 -11.57 -165.21 28.25
CA GLN A 499 -11.68 -164.37 27.05
C GLN A 499 -12.72 -163.25 27.21
N ALA A 500 -13.83 -163.50 27.90
CA ALA A 500 -14.88 -162.49 28.14
C ALA A 500 -14.43 -161.38 29.09
N ALA A 501 -13.64 -161.70 30.12
CA ALA A 501 -13.10 -160.70 31.05
C ALA A 501 -12.07 -159.79 30.38
N ALA A 502 -11.16 -160.35 29.57
CA ALA A 502 -10.17 -159.59 28.82
C ALA A 502 -10.83 -158.62 27.81
N LYS A 503 -11.94 -159.02 27.18
CA LYS A 503 -12.66 -158.19 26.22
C LYS A 503 -13.32 -156.96 26.85
N LYS A 504 -13.92 -157.10 28.04
CA LYS A 504 -14.60 -155.98 28.73
C LYS A 504 -13.65 -154.89 29.20
N GLN A 505 -12.48 -155.28 29.72
CA GLN A 505 -11.48 -154.30 30.16
C GLN A 505 -10.91 -153.50 28.98
N ALA A 506 -10.74 -154.13 27.82
CA ALA A 506 -10.32 -153.44 26.60
C ALA A 506 -11.37 -152.44 26.08
N GLU A 507 -12.67 -152.75 26.21
CA GLU A 507 -13.76 -151.86 25.80
C GLU A 507 -13.93 -150.66 26.74
N GLU A 508 -13.80 -150.84 28.06
CA GLU A 508 -13.90 -149.75 29.05
C GLU A 508 -12.74 -148.74 28.94
N GLU A 509 -11.51 -149.22 28.72
CA GLU A 509 -10.36 -148.34 28.46
C GLU A 509 -10.50 -147.58 27.14
N ALA A 510 -11.08 -148.20 26.10
CA ALA A 510 -11.34 -147.55 24.83
C ALA A 510 -12.38 -146.43 24.96
N VAL A 511 -13.45 -146.65 25.76
CA VAL A 511 -14.49 -145.63 26.01
C VAL A 511 -13.94 -144.45 26.81
N ARG A 512 -13.13 -144.67 27.85
CA ARG A 512 -12.51 -143.57 28.61
C ARG A 512 -11.58 -142.72 27.74
N ARG A 513 -10.75 -143.35 26.93
CA ARG A 513 -9.86 -142.63 26.00
C ARG A 513 -10.64 -141.85 24.93
N ALA A 514 -11.83 -142.31 24.54
CA ALA A 514 -12.70 -141.58 23.62
C ALA A 514 -13.34 -140.35 24.28
N GLN A 515 -13.78 -140.48 25.55
CA GLN A 515 -14.37 -139.37 26.31
C GLN A 515 -13.35 -138.28 26.63
N GLU A 516 -12.14 -138.64 27.06
CA GLU A 516 -11.07 -137.67 27.35
C GLU A 516 -10.65 -136.90 26.08
N LYS A 517 -10.60 -137.56 24.92
CA LYS A 517 -10.34 -136.90 23.64
C LYS A 517 -11.46 -135.93 23.26
N ALA A 518 -12.71 -136.35 23.38
CA ALA A 518 -13.87 -135.50 23.08
C ALA A 518 -13.96 -134.28 24.02
N GLU A 519 -13.62 -134.44 25.30
CA GLU A 519 -13.61 -133.32 26.26
C GLU A 519 -12.49 -132.32 25.96
N LEU A 520 -11.30 -132.79 25.57
CA LEU A 520 -10.20 -131.93 25.16
C LEU A 520 -10.51 -131.17 23.87
N GLU A 521 -11.12 -131.83 22.89
CA GLU A 521 -11.55 -131.20 21.64
C GLU A 521 -12.62 -130.11 21.90
N ALA A 522 -13.62 -130.41 22.73
CA ALA A 522 -14.64 -129.44 23.11
C ALA A 522 -14.07 -128.23 23.87
N ARG A 523 -13.09 -128.45 24.76
CA ARG A 523 -12.39 -127.35 25.46
C ARG A 523 -11.56 -126.51 24.51
N LEU A 524 -10.84 -127.13 23.57
CA LEU A 524 -10.05 -126.42 22.57
C LEU A 524 -10.93 -125.60 21.62
N GLU A 525 -12.10 -126.11 21.23
CA GLU A 525 -13.06 -125.37 20.42
C GLU A 525 -13.69 -124.20 21.18
N ALA A 526 -14.08 -124.40 22.44
CA ALA A 526 -14.58 -123.33 23.29
C ALA A 526 -13.52 -122.23 23.52
N GLU A 527 -12.26 -122.62 23.74
CA GLU A 527 -11.14 -121.68 23.88
C GLU A 527 -10.88 -120.90 22.58
N ARG A 528 -10.99 -121.55 21.41
CA ARG A 528 -10.88 -120.88 20.11
C ARG A 528 -12.02 -119.90 19.88
N GLN A 529 -13.26 -120.27 20.20
CA GLN A 529 -14.43 -119.39 20.05
C GLN A 529 -14.34 -118.18 21.00
N ALA A 530 -13.90 -118.39 22.25
CA ALA A 530 -13.66 -117.29 23.19
C ALA A 530 -12.56 -116.34 22.69
N ARG A 531 -11.46 -116.87 22.12
CA ARG A 531 -10.38 -116.05 21.53
C ARG A 531 -10.87 -115.24 20.34
N LEU A 532 -11.63 -115.83 19.43
CA LEU A 532 -12.19 -115.13 18.27
C LEU A 532 -13.18 -114.03 18.68
N ALA A 533 -14.02 -114.28 19.69
CA ALA A 533 -14.94 -113.28 20.21
C ALA A 533 -14.22 -112.09 20.86
N VAL A 534 -13.16 -112.36 21.63
CA VAL A 534 -12.31 -111.31 22.21
C VAL A 534 -11.57 -110.54 21.11
N GLU A 535 -11.03 -111.24 20.11
CA GLU A 535 -10.35 -110.62 18.97
C GLU A 535 -11.30 -109.70 18.16
N GLN A 536 -12.55 -110.09 17.98
CA GLN A 536 -13.57 -109.25 17.35
C GLN A 536 -13.89 -108.00 18.17
N GLN A 537 -14.07 -108.13 19.48
CA GLN A 537 -14.31 -106.97 20.35
C GLN A 537 -13.11 -106.01 20.42
N VAL A 538 -11.88 -106.54 20.39
CA VAL A 538 -10.66 -105.71 20.27
C VAL A 538 -10.64 -104.98 18.93
N ARG A 539 -10.93 -105.66 17.81
CA ARG A 539 -10.99 -105.00 16.49
C ARG A 539 -12.07 -103.91 16.43
N GLU A 540 -13.27 -104.18 16.92
CA GLU A 540 -14.36 -103.20 16.96
C GLU A 540 -14.03 -101.98 17.85
N THR A 541 -13.35 -102.20 18.97
CA THR A 541 -12.92 -101.09 19.85
C THR A 541 -11.75 -100.31 19.27
N GLU A 542 -10.81 -100.98 18.58
CA GLU A 542 -9.73 -100.33 17.83
C GLU A 542 -10.27 -99.51 16.65
N GLU A 543 -11.27 -100.01 15.92
CA GLU A 543 -11.93 -99.27 14.84
C GLU A 543 -12.70 -98.05 15.37
N ARG A 544 -13.45 -98.19 16.47
CA ARG A 544 -14.11 -97.05 17.14
C ARG A 544 -13.11 -96.03 17.65
N ARG A 545 -11.99 -96.48 18.21
CA ARG A 545 -10.91 -95.60 18.67
C ARG A 545 -10.28 -94.85 17.51
N ARG A 546 -10.02 -95.51 16.37
CA ARG A 546 -9.50 -94.86 15.16
C ARG A 546 -10.44 -93.79 14.62
N LEU A 547 -11.74 -94.10 14.52
CA LEU A 547 -12.73 -93.11 14.07
C LEU A 547 -12.82 -91.90 15.01
N LEU A 548 -12.75 -92.12 16.33
CA LEU A 548 -12.71 -91.04 17.32
C LEU A 548 -11.41 -90.23 17.24
N GLU A 549 -10.26 -90.89 17.05
CA GLU A 549 -8.97 -90.21 16.84
C GLU A 549 -8.97 -89.39 15.54
N GLU A 550 -9.59 -89.89 14.46
CA GLU A 550 -9.77 -89.15 13.21
C GLU A 550 -10.73 -87.96 13.35
N GLU A 551 -11.84 -88.11 14.08
CA GLU A 551 -12.75 -87.00 14.37
C GLU A 551 -12.12 -85.93 15.27
N LEU A 552 -11.35 -86.34 16.28
CA LEU A 552 -10.60 -85.42 17.14
C LEU A 552 -9.53 -84.69 16.33
N ASN A 553 -8.76 -85.41 15.50
CA ASN A 553 -7.77 -84.79 14.61
C ASN A 553 -8.41 -83.81 13.63
N ARG A 554 -9.56 -84.14 13.03
CA ARG A 554 -10.29 -83.19 12.17
C ARG A 554 -10.72 -81.93 12.92
N ARG A 555 -11.27 -82.06 14.13
CA ARG A 555 -11.65 -80.91 14.95
C ARG A 555 -10.44 -80.09 15.40
N GLU A 556 -9.34 -80.74 15.74
CA GLU A 556 -8.09 -80.08 16.07
C GLU A 556 -7.52 -79.32 14.86
N GLU A 557 -7.55 -79.90 13.67
CA GLU A 557 -7.14 -79.22 12.43
C GLU A 557 -8.06 -78.05 12.06
N GLU A 558 -9.39 -78.20 12.19
CA GLU A 558 -10.34 -77.11 11.97
C GLU A 558 -10.11 -75.96 12.97
N THR A 559 -9.88 -76.26 14.25
CA THR A 559 -9.57 -75.22 15.24
C THR A 559 -8.20 -74.61 15.03
N ARG A 560 -7.21 -75.37 14.53
CA ARG A 560 -5.89 -74.86 14.17
C ARG A 560 -5.98 -73.91 12.99
N LEU A 561 -6.68 -74.30 11.92
CA LEU A 561 -6.89 -73.46 10.74
C LEU A 561 -7.69 -72.20 11.10
N ALA A 562 -8.74 -72.31 11.92
CA ALA A 562 -9.50 -71.15 12.39
C ALA A 562 -8.65 -70.21 13.27
N ARG A 563 -7.73 -70.74 14.09
CA ARG A 563 -6.78 -69.92 14.85
C ARG A 563 -5.74 -69.26 13.96
N GLU A 564 -5.21 -69.98 12.98
CA GLU A 564 -4.23 -69.47 12.03
C GLU A 564 -4.84 -68.38 11.13
N GLU A 565 -6.09 -68.56 10.69
CA GLU A 565 -6.84 -67.52 9.97
C GLU A 565 -7.15 -66.31 10.85
N ALA A 566 -7.54 -66.52 12.12
CA ALA A 566 -7.77 -65.44 13.07
C ALA A 566 -6.47 -64.68 13.39
N GLU A 567 -5.33 -65.36 13.53
CA GLU A 567 -4.02 -64.73 13.69
C GLU A 567 -3.62 -63.92 12.45
N ARG A 568 -3.81 -64.49 11.25
CA ARG A 568 -3.55 -63.75 10.00
C ARG A 568 -4.43 -62.51 9.89
N GLN A 569 -5.71 -62.61 10.24
CA GLN A 569 -6.61 -61.45 10.26
C GLN A 569 -6.19 -60.42 11.29
N ALA A 570 -5.82 -60.84 12.51
CA ALA A 570 -5.34 -59.95 13.56
C ALA A 570 -4.04 -59.23 13.15
N VAL A 571 -3.12 -59.93 12.48
CA VAL A 571 -1.88 -59.32 11.95
C VAL A 571 -2.18 -58.32 10.85
N ILE A 572 -3.10 -58.63 9.93
CA ILE A 572 -3.52 -57.70 8.86
C ILE A 572 -4.21 -56.47 9.46
N GLU A 573 -5.08 -56.65 10.44
CA GLU A 573 -5.76 -55.54 11.13
C GLU A 573 -4.76 -54.69 11.92
N ALA A 574 -3.81 -55.30 12.63
CA ALA A 574 -2.74 -54.59 13.33
C ALA A 574 -1.83 -53.83 12.37
N GLN A 575 -1.48 -54.41 11.21
CA GLN A 575 -0.71 -53.72 10.17
C GLN A 575 -1.47 -52.54 9.57
N ARG A 576 -2.78 -52.68 9.33
CA ARG A 576 -3.63 -51.58 8.86
C ARG A 576 -3.75 -50.46 9.89
N GLN A 577 -3.90 -50.80 11.17
CA GLN A 577 -3.93 -49.81 12.26
C GLN A 577 -2.58 -49.08 12.36
N ALA A 578 -1.47 -49.81 12.31
CA ALA A 578 -0.13 -49.21 12.30
C ALA A 578 0.10 -48.30 11.07
N GLN A 579 -0.40 -48.69 9.89
CA GLN A 579 -0.34 -47.84 8.69
C GLN A 579 -1.18 -46.57 8.84
N VAL A 580 -2.41 -46.67 9.36
CA VAL A 580 -3.27 -45.51 9.57
C VAL A 580 -2.71 -44.57 10.64
N GLU A 581 -2.14 -45.10 11.71
CA GLU A 581 -1.45 -44.31 12.73
C GLU A 581 -0.19 -43.64 12.16
N ALA A 582 0.61 -44.35 11.37
CA ALA A 582 1.78 -43.78 10.69
C ALA A 582 1.38 -42.69 9.69
N GLU A 583 0.34 -42.90 8.87
CA GLU A 583 -0.19 -41.89 7.96
C GLU A 583 -0.74 -40.68 8.72
N TRP A 584 -1.40 -40.90 9.86
CA TRP A 584 -1.92 -39.82 10.70
C TRP A 584 -0.79 -39.00 11.33
N GLN A 585 0.25 -39.66 11.85
CA GLN A 585 1.44 -38.98 12.38
C GLN A 585 2.18 -38.22 11.28
N ALA A 586 2.40 -38.83 10.12
CA ALA A 586 3.02 -38.17 8.97
C ALA A 586 2.21 -36.95 8.50
N ARG A 587 0.87 -37.03 8.53
CA ARG A 587 0.01 -35.87 8.24
C ARG A 587 0.12 -34.78 9.30
N GLN A 588 0.22 -35.14 10.58
CA GLN A 588 0.41 -34.16 11.66
C GLN A 588 1.77 -33.49 11.60
N GLU A 589 2.83 -34.23 11.28
CA GLU A 589 4.17 -33.68 11.08
C GLU A 589 4.22 -32.79 9.84
N ALA A 590 3.60 -33.21 8.73
CA ALA A 590 3.48 -32.36 7.54
C ALA A 590 2.65 -31.09 7.80
N GLU A 591 1.56 -31.19 8.58
CA GLU A 591 0.76 -30.04 8.97
C GLU A 591 1.52 -29.08 9.89
N ARG A 592 2.35 -29.60 10.80
CA ARG A 592 3.24 -28.80 11.65
C ARG A 592 4.35 -28.14 10.84
N ALA A 593 5.02 -28.89 9.97
CA ALA A 593 6.05 -28.34 9.09
C ALA A 593 5.47 -27.23 8.18
N ALA A 594 4.29 -27.46 7.59
CA ALA A 594 3.63 -26.44 6.78
C ALA A 594 3.20 -25.21 7.59
N ARG A 595 2.82 -25.38 8.88
CA ARG A 595 2.53 -24.25 9.78
C ARG A 595 3.79 -23.49 10.16
N GLU A 596 4.88 -24.17 10.45
CA GLU A 596 6.17 -23.57 10.78
C GLU A 596 6.75 -22.81 9.57
N GLU A 597 6.67 -23.37 8.36
CA GLU A 597 7.04 -22.69 7.12
C GLU A 597 6.16 -21.46 6.87
N ALA A 598 4.84 -21.57 7.06
CA ALA A 598 3.93 -20.44 6.92
C ALA A 598 4.19 -19.35 7.97
N GLU A 599 4.54 -19.72 9.20
CA GLU A 599 4.92 -18.79 10.26
C GLU A 599 6.26 -18.10 9.95
N GLN A 600 7.25 -18.83 9.42
CA GLN A 600 8.51 -18.25 8.96
C GLN A 600 8.30 -17.28 7.81
N GLN A 601 7.49 -17.64 6.82
CA GLN A 601 7.14 -16.73 5.72
C GLN A 601 6.37 -15.50 6.21
N ALA A 602 5.50 -15.65 7.21
CA ALA A 602 4.82 -14.53 7.85
C ALA A 602 5.81 -13.61 8.58
N LEU A 603 6.77 -14.16 9.33
CA LEU A 603 7.81 -13.39 10.01
C LEU A 603 8.75 -12.70 9.02
N GLU A 604 9.14 -13.36 7.92
CA GLU A 604 9.97 -12.78 6.87
C GLU A 604 9.24 -11.64 6.14
N THR A 605 7.96 -11.84 5.83
CA THR A 605 7.15 -10.78 5.20
C THR A 605 6.88 -9.61 6.14
N GLU A 606 6.68 -9.85 7.44
CA GLU A 606 6.59 -8.80 8.45
C GLU A 606 7.93 -8.07 8.64
N ALA A 607 9.05 -8.79 8.62
CA ALA A 607 10.38 -8.18 8.70
C ALA A 607 10.69 -7.32 7.47
N LEU A 608 10.38 -7.80 6.26
CA LEU A 608 10.51 -7.02 5.03
C LEU A 608 9.60 -5.78 5.06
N ARG A 609 8.39 -5.93 5.58
CA ARG A 609 7.47 -4.80 5.75
C ARG A 609 8.03 -3.76 6.73
N GLN A 610 8.58 -4.19 7.87
CA GLN A 610 9.21 -3.28 8.83
C GLN A 610 10.42 -2.56 8.22
N GLN A 611 11.26 -3.27 7.46
CA GLN A 611 12.38 -2.66 6.74
C GLN A 611 11.92 -1.60 5.75
N LEU A 612 10.86 -1.87 4.99
CA LEU A 612 10.27 -0.89 4.07
C LEU A 612 9.65 0.30 4.82
N GLU A 613 8.97 0.07 5.94
CA GLU A 613 8.42 1.13 6.79
C GLU A 613 9.54 2.02 7.37
N ASP A 614 10.64 1.43 7.83
CA ASP A 614 11.81 2.15 8.34
C ASP A 614 12.54 2.92 7.24
N GLU A 615 12.70 2.35 6.03
CA GLU A 615 13.26 3.04 4.87
C GLU A 615 12.38 4.22 4.42
N LEU A 616 11.06 4.04 4.43
CA LEU A 616 10.11 5.11 4.13
C LEU A 616 10.20 6.22 5.18
N HIS A 617 10.23 5.87 6.47
CA HIS A 617 10.41 6.86 7.53
C HIS A 617 11.73 7.61 7.40
N ARG A 618 12.83 6.91 7.11
CA ARG A 618 14.12 7.55 6.86
C ARG A 618 14.06 8.51 5.68
N ARG A 619 13.45 8.11 4.56
CA ARG A 619 13.27 8.98 3.39
C ARG A 619 12.35 10.17 3.67
N GLU A 620 11.31 9.97 4.46
CA GLU A 620 10.43 11.05 4.92
C GLU A 620 11.18 12.04 5.81
N GLU A 621 12.03 11.56 6.72
CA GLU A 621 12.88 12.43 7.55
C GLU A 621 13.91 13.18 6.71
N GLU A 622 14.59 12.52 5.77
CA GLU A 622 15.52 13.15 4.83
C GLU A 622 14.80 14.21 3.97
N ALA A 623 13.58 13.92 3.49
CA ALA A 623 12.76 14.87 2.75
C ALA A 623 12.32 16.05 3.61
N ARG A 624 11.92 15.83 4.88
CA ARG A 624 11.60 16.90 5.83
C ARG A 624 12.79 17.78 6.12
N GLN A 625 13.98 17.18 6.29
CA GLN A 625 15.22 17.93 6.50
C GLN A 625 15.58 18.75 5.27
N ALA A 626 15.45 18.19 4.06
CA ALA A 626 15.67 18.93 2.82
C ALA A 626 14.67 20.08 2.65
N GLN A 627 13.39 19.86 2.97
CA GLN A 627 12.37 20.91 2.97
C GLN A 627 12.67 22.02 3.98
N ALA A 628 13.03 21.66 5.21
CA ALA A 628 13.38 22.64 6.24
C ALA A 628 14.61 23.49 5.84
N LEU A 629 15.64 22.86 5.25
CA LEU A 629 16.80 23.58 4.72
C LEU A 629 16.44 24.48 3.54
N ALA A 630 15.57 24.03 2.64
CA ALA A 630 15.08 24.85 1.53
C ALA A 630 14.25 26.05 2.02
N GLU A 631 13.39 25.86 3.02
CA GLU A 631 12.63 26.93 3.67
C GLU A 631 13.53 27.92 4.39
N GLN A 632 14.57 27.44 5.09
CA GLN A 632 15.57 28.31 5.72
C GLN A 632 16.30 29.15 4.67
N ARG A 633 16.81 28.55 3.60
CA ARG A 633 17.45 29.28 2.49
C ARG A 633 16.50 30.28 1.83
N ALA A 634 15.24 29.90 1.63
CA ALA A 634 14.23 30.81 1.08
C ALA A 634 13.93 31.98 2.02
N ALA A 635 13.88 31.74 3.34
CA ALA A 635 13.68 32.77 4.35
C ALA A 635 14.89 33.71 4.45
N GLU A 636 16.11 33.18 4.38
CA GLU A 636 17.35 33.97 4.33
C GLU A 636 17.39 34.83 3.06
N ALA A 637 17.14 34.25 1.89
CA ALA A 637 17.06 35.01 0.63
C ALA A 637 15.93 36.05 0.64
N ALA A 638 14.80 35.77 1.28
CA ALA A 638 13.72 36.75 1.45
C ALA A 638 14.12 37.89 2.41
N ALA A 639 14.85 37.58 3.48
CA ALA A 639 15.37 38.58 4.41
C ALA A 639 16.42 39.48 3.73
N GLU A 640 17.33 38.90 2.95
CA GLU A 640 18.30 39.65 2.14
C GLU A 640 17.60 40.55 1.12
N ARG A 641 16.59 40.05 0.42
CA ARG A 641 15.77 40.86 -0.51
C ARG A 641 15.09 42.00 0.22
N ALA A 642 14.53 41.76 1.41
CA ALA A 642 13.90 42.80 2.22
C ALA A 642 14.91 43.85 2.71
N GLN A 643 16.14 43.44 3.03
CA GLN A 643 17.22 44.37 3.38
C GLN A 643 17.61 45.23 2.18
N VAL A 644 17.80 44.63 1.00
CA VAL A 644 18.11 45.37 -0.24
C VAL A 644 16.98 46.33 -0.60
N GLU A 645 15.72 45.90 -0.48
CA GLU A 645 14.57 46.78 -0.73
C GLU A 645 14.52 47.94 0.27
N ALA A 646 14.77 47.69 1.56
CA ALA A 646 14.85 48.74 2.57
C ALA A 646 16.02 49.71 2.31
N GLU A 647 17.19 49.22 1.89
CA GLU A 647 18.32 50.07 1.51
C GLU A 647 18.01 50.92 0.28
N LEU A 648 17.33 50.35 -0.72
CA LEU A 648 16.87 51.09 -1.90
C LEU A 648 15.85 52.16 -1.52
N GLN A 649 14.87 51.83 -0.67
CA GLN A 649 13.89 52.80 -0.17
C GLN A 649 14.57 53.92 0.62
N ALA A 650 15.53 53.61 1.49
CA ALA A 650 16.30 54.61 2.22
C ALA A 650 17.14 55.50 1.28
N ARG A 651 17.72 54.94 0.21
CA ARG A 651 18.43 55.71 -0.82
C ARG A 651 17.48 56.61 -1.60
N GLU A 652 16.31 56.11 -1.99
CA GLU A 652 15.29 56.91 -2.68
C GLU A 652 14.78 58.05 -1.80
N GLU A 653 14.55 57.81 -0.51
CA GLU A 653 14.17 58.84 0.46
C GLU A 653 15.27 59.88 0.62
N ALA A 654 16.52 59.45 0.80
CA ALA A 654 17.66 60.37 0.88
C ALA A 654 17.85 61.18 -0.41
N GLU A 655 17.64 60.58 -1.59
CA GLU A 655 17.68 61.29 -2.85
C GLU A 655 16.53 62.30 -2.98
N ARG A 656 15.32 61.94 -2.54
CA ARG A 656 14.18 62.86 -2.49
C ARG A 656 14.45 64.04 -1.56
N GLU A 657 14.99 63.80 -0.37
CA GLU A 657 15.38 64.85 0.56
C GLU A 657 16.47 65.75 -0.02
N ALA A 658 17.49 65.17 -0.66
CA ALA A 658 18.55 65.92 -1.33
C ALA A 658 17.99 66.78 -2.48
N ARG A 659 17.07 66.24 -3.28
CA ARG A 659 16.38 66.97 -4.35
C ARG A 659 15.52 68.11 -3.78
N GLN A 660 14.78 67.87 -2.70
CA GLN A 660 13.98 68.90 -2.03
C GLN A 660 14.87 70.00 -1.43
N ALA A 661 15.97 69.64 -0.79
CA ALA A 661 16.94 70.60 -0.26
C ALA A 661 17.61 71.41 -1.38
N ALA A 662 17.93 70.78 -2.52
CA ALA A 662 18.43 71.48 -3.70
C ALA A 662 17.38 72.43 -4.29
N GLU A 663 16.12 71.99 -4.42
CA GLU A 663 15.02 72.82 -4.90
C GLU A 663 14.76 74.01 -3.96
N GLN A 664 14.82 73.82 -2.64
CA GLN A 664 14.73 74.89 -1.67
C GLN A 664 15.86 75.90 -1.82
N LYS A 665 17.11 75.43 -1.99
CA LYS A 665 18.24 76.31 -2.26
C LYS A 665 18.06 77.08 -3.56
N VAL A 666 17.56 76.46 -4.62
CA VAL A 666 17.24 77.15 -5.89
C VAL A 666 16.13 78.19 -5.68
N LYS A 667 15.08 77.88 -4.92
CA LYS A 667 14.03 78.86 -4.59
C LYS A 667 14.56 80.01 -3.76
N GLU A 668 15.47 79.74 -2.82
CA GLU A 668 16.13 80.76 -2.01
C GLU A 668 17.04 81.64 -2.86
N THR A 669 17.84 81.06 -3.77
CA THR A 669 18.69 81.82 -4.67
C THR A 669 17.87 82.62 -5.69
N GLU A 670 16.77 82.08 -6.20
CA GLU A 670 15.84 82.81 -7.06
C GLU A 670 15.11 83.92 -6.31
N ALA A 671 14.68 83.69 -5.06
CA ALA A 671 14.10 84.72 -4.22
C ALA A 671 15.10 85.83 -3.92
N ARG A 672 16.37 85.47 -3.63
CA ARG A 672 17.45 86.43 -3.44
C ARG A 672 17.74 87.21 -4.72
N ARG A 673 17.72 86.55 -5.88
CA ARG A 673 17.86 87.21 -7.18
C ARG A 673 16.72 88.19 -7.43
N ARG A 674 15.47 87.81 -7.16
CA ARG A 674 14.30 88.70 -7.27
C ARG A 674 14.38 89.89 -6.32
N GLN A 675 14.81 89.67 -5.08
CA GLN A 675 15.07 90.75 -4.13
C GLN A 675 16.13 91.73 -4.67
N LEU A 676 17.24 91.22 -5.21
CA LEU A 676 18.28 92.06 -5.81
C LEU A 676 17.79 92.78 -7.07
N GLU A 677 16.99 92.13 -7.91
CA GLU A 677 16.34 92.76 -9.08
C GLU A 677 15.35 93.87 -8.64
N GLU A 678 14.58 93.65 -7.59
CA GLU A 678 13.68 94.67 -7.01
C GLU A 678 14.46 95.82 -6.36
N GLU A 679 15.52 95.53 -5.61
CA GLU A 679 16.42 96.54 -5.03
C GLU A 679 17.08 97.38 -6.13
N LEU A 680 17.58 96.74 -7.20
CA LEU A 680 18.13 97.43 -8.36
C LEU A 680 17.08 98.28 -9.04
N ARG A 681 15.86 97.76 -9.24
CA ARG A 681 14.75 98.53 -9.81
C ARG A 681 14.38 99.72 -8.93
N GLN A 682 14.34 99.57 -7.61
CA GLN A 682 14.10 100.67 -6.69
C GLN A 682 15.23 101.70 -6.74
N GLN A 683 16.49 101.28 -6.88
CA GLN A 683 17.62 102.18 -7.08
C GLN A 683 17.54 102.91 -8.42
N GLU A 684 17.14 102.22 -9.50
CA GLU A 684 16.93 102.82 -10.81
C GLU A 684 15.76 103.83 -10.77
N GLU A 685 14.62 103.48 -10.19
CA GLU A 685 13.47 104.38 -10.02
C GLU A 685 13.83 105.58 -9.13
N ALA A 686 14.57 105.38 -8.03
CA ALA A 686 15.07 106.48 -7.19
C ALA A 686 16.09 107.37 -7.91
N ALA A 687 16.97 106.78 -8.73
CA ALA A 687 17.92 107.52 -9.54
C ALA A 687 17.19 108.33 -10.64
N GLN A 688 16.16 107.76 -11.26
CA GLN A 688 15.30 108.45 -12.22
C GLN A 688 14.58 109.62 -11.55
N LEU A 689 13.94 109.41 -10.40
CA LEU A 689 13.28 110.49 -9.65
C LEU A 689 14.28 111.58 -9.23
N ALA A 690 15.49 111.21 -8.81
CA ALA A 690 16.54 112.17 -8.50
C ALA A 690 17.04 112.94 -9.73
N GLN A 691 17.12 112.28 -10.90
CA GLN A 691 17.43 112.91 -12.17
C GLN A 691 16.31 113.87 -12.59
N GLU A 692 15.04 113.45 -12.53
CA GLU A 692 13.88 114.30 -12.82
C GLU A 692 13.81 115.50 -11.87
N GLU A 693 14.10 115.32 -10.57
CA GLU A 693 14.15 116.41 -9.60
C GLU A 693 15.32 117.36 -9.89
N ALA A 694 16.49 116.83 -10.28
CA ALA A 694 17.63 117.63 -10.69
C ALA A 694 17.36 118.40 -11.99
N GLU A 695 16.70 117.79 -12.97
CA GLU A 695 16.26 118.43 -14.21
C GLU A 695 15.22 119.51 -13.93
N ARG A 696 14.23 119.25 -13.07
CA ARG A 696 13.26 120.27 -12.62
C ARG A 696 13.95 121.43 -11.94
N ARG A 697 14.88 121.17 -11.02
CA ARG A 697 15.67 122.23 -10.38
C ARG A 697 16.52 123.00 -11.38
N ALA A 698 17.07 122.33 -12.39
CA ALA A 698 17.83 122.97 -13.46
C ALA A 698 16.93 123.82 -14.37
N GLN A 699 15.71 123.35 -14.68
CA GLN A 699 14.69 124.10 -15.41
C GLN A 699 14.21 125.30 -14.61
N GLU A 700 13.85 125.13 -13.33
CA GLU A 700 13.49 126.24 -12.44
C GLU A 700 14.64 127.26 -12.32
N ALA A 701 15.89 126.80 -12.20
CA ALA A 701 17.05 127.68 -12.18
C ALA A 701 17.29 128.39 -13.52
N ALA A 702 16.99 127.72 -14.66
CA ALA A 702 17.07 128.33 -15.98
C ALA A 702 15.96 129.36 -16.19
N GLU A 703 14.72 129.06 -15.82
CA GLU A 703 13.59 129.99 -15.82
C GLU A 703 13.87 131.18 -14.89
N GLN A 704 14.45 130.95 -13.70
CA GLN A 704 14.88 132.03 -12.81
C GLN A 704 15.97 132.89 -13.43
N ARG A 705 16.93 132.28 -14.15
CA ARG A 705 17.95 133.04 -14.89
C ARG A 705 17.35 133.85 -16.03
N GLU A 706 16.44 133.27 -16.81
CA GLU A 706 15.72 133.97 -17.88
C GLU A 706 14.85 135.10 -17.32
N GLN A 707 14.19 134.90 -16.18
CA GLN A 707 13.44 135.94 -15.48
C GLN A 707 14.35 137.05 -14.99
N LEU A 708 15.49 136.73 -14.38
CA LEU A 708 16.47 137.72 -13.94
C LEU A 708 17.11 138.47 -15.12
N GLU A 709 17.39 137.78 -16.23
CA GLU A 709 17.86 138.41 -17.46
C GLU A 709 16.78 139.30 -18.07
N ALA A 710 15.52 138.86 -18.10
CA ALA A 710 14.40 139.68 -18.58
C ALA A 710 14.16 140.90 -17.67
N GLU A 711 14.24 140.76 -16.35
CA GLU A 711 14.18 141.88 -15.41
C GLU A 711 15.35 142.83 -15.60
N TRP A 712 16.56 142.29 -15.81
CA TRP A 712 17.75 143.10 -16.09
C TRP A 712 17.60 143.86 -17.42
N GLN A 713 17.15 143.19 -18.49
CA GLN A 713 16.88 143.82 -19.79
C GLN A 713 15.78 144.87 -19.69
N ALA A 714 14.68 144.59 -18.99
CA ALA A 714 13.60 145.56 -18.78
C ALA A 714 14.10 146.76 -17.95
N ARG A 715 14.99 146.54 -16.98
CA ARG A 715 15.62 147.61 -16.21
C ARG A 715 16.58 148.42 -17.05
N GLU A 716 17.39 147.79 -17.90
CA GLU A 716 18.28 148.48 -18.86
C GLU A 716 17.48 149.27 -19.89
N GLU A 717 16.39 148.71 -20.42
CA GLU A 717 15.49 149.43 -21.33
C GLU A 717 14.80 150.60 -20.62
N ALA A 718 14.33 150.43 -19.39
CA ALA A 718 13.75 151.51 -18.60
C ALA A 718 14.79 152.58 -18.25
N GLU A 719 16.02 152.20 -17.93
CA GLU A 719 17.11 153.15 -17.68
C GLU A 719 17.49 153.88 -18.97
N ARG A 720 17.53 153.18 -20.10
CA ARG A 720 17.74 153.79 -21.42
C ARG A 720 16.62 154.75 -21.77
N GLN A 721 15.35 154.39 -21.56
CA GLN A 721 14.21 155.28 -21.77
C GLN A 721 14.28 156.50 -20.86
N ALA A 722 14.61 156.32 -19.58
CA ALA A 722 14.80 157.43 -18.65
C ALA A 722 15.97 158.34 -19.08
N ARG A 723 17.07 157.78 -19.63
CA ARG A 723 18.17 158.55 -20.20
C ARG A 723 17.75 159.29 -21.47
N GLU A 724 17.04 158.65 -22.38
CA GLU A 724 16.51 159.28 -23.60
C GLU A 724 15.51 160.40 -23.28
N ASP A 725 14.62 160.20 -22.30
CA ASP A 725 13.69 161.24 -21.84
C ASP A 725 14.41 162.37 -21.10
N ALA A 726 15.45 162.06 -20.31
CA ALA A 726 16.30 163.08 -19.69
C ALA A 726 17.11 163.87 -20.73
N GLU A 727 17.61 163.23 -21.78
CA GLU A 727 18.28 163.89 -22.91
C GLU A 727 17.30 164.76 -23.69
N ARG A 728 16.07 164.31 -23.94
CA ARG A 728 15.00 165.13 -24.53
C ARG A 728 14.71 166.35 -23.68
N GLN A 729 14.54 166.17 -22.37
CA GLN A 729 14.33 167.28 -21.44
C GLN A 729 15.53 168.24 -21.41
N ALA A 730 16.75 167.72 -21.44
CA ALA A 730 17.96 168.55 -21.51
C ALA A 730 18.04 169.33 -22.83
N ALA A 731 17.67 168.70 -23.95
CA ALA A 731 17.59 169.35 -25.26
C ALA A 731 16.50 170.42 -25.30
N GLU A 732 15.31 170.17 -24.73
CA GLU A 732 14.25 171.17 -24.61
C GLU A 732 14.68 172.36 -23.73
N ILE A 733 15.37 172.08 -22.61
CA ILE A 733 15.94 173.13 -21.74
C ILE A 733 17.02 173.92 -22.49
N GLU A 734 17.86 173.26 -23.30
CA GLU A 734 18.90 173.92 -24.08
C GLU A 734 18.32 174.74 -25.24
N GLU A 735 17.30 174.26 -25.95
CA GLU A 735 16.55 175.04 -26.93
C GLU A 735 15.90 176.26 -26.29
N HIS A 736 15.27 176.09 -25.12
CA HIS A 736 14.70 177.20 -24.37
C HIS A 736 15.78 178.20 -23.91
N ARG A 737 16.98 177.72 -23.50
CA ARG A 737 18.13 178.57 -23.19
C ARG A 737 18.59 179.35 -24.42
N GLN A 738 18.71 178.69 -25.57
CA GLN A 738 19.09 179.33 -26.83
C GLN A 738 18.06 180.38 -27.28
N GLN A 739 16.77 180.11 -27.11
CA GLN A 739 15.70 181.07 -27.37
C GLN A 739 15.81 182.30 -26.45
N LEU A 740 16.04 182.09 -25.15
CA LEU A 740 16.29 183.16 -24.18
C LEU A 740 17.56 183.96 -24.50
N GLU A 741 18.65 183.29 -24.87
CA GLU A 741 19.89 183.94 -25.28
C GLU A 741 19.69 184.78 -26.55
N ALA A 742 18.93 184.29 -27.53
CA ALA A 742 18.59 185.04 -28.74
C ALA A 742 17.68 186.25 -28.42
N GLU A 743 16.70 186.10 -27.53
CA GLU A 743 15.85 187.21 -27.09
C GLU A 743 16.65 188.27 -26.32
N LEU A 744 17.58 187.85 -25.45
CA LEU A 744 18.51 188.74 -24.77
C LEU A 744 19.41 189.46 -25.77
N GLN A 745 19.96 188.76 -26.76
CA GLN A 745 20.77 189.37 -27.82
C GLN A 745 19.97 190.43 -28.59
N GLN A 746 18.74 190.12 -29.01
CA GLN A 746 17.86 191.10 -29.65
C GLN A 746 17.61 192.32 -28.76
N LYS A 747 17.34 192.13 -27.47
CA LYS A 747 17.16 193.24 -26.52
C LYS A 747 18.45 194.04 -26.34
N THR A 748 19.62 193.40 -26.33
CA THR A 748 20.91 194.11 -26.24
C THR A 748 21.22 194.89 -27.50
N GLU A 749 20.88 194.37 -28.69
CA GLU A 749 21.01 195.09 -29.95
C GLU A 749 20.05 196.28 -30.00
N GLN A 750 18.78 196.09 -29.61
CA GLN A 750 17.81 197.20 -29.50
C GLN A 750 18.29 198.29 -28.53
N ALA A 751 18.79 197.91 -27.35
CA ALA A 751 19.34 198.85 -26.38
C ALA A 751 20.62 199.56 -26.90
N ARG A 752 21.42 198.87 -27.72
CA ARG A 752 22.59 199.46 -28.37
C ARG A 752 22.19 200.47 -29.44
N GLU A 753 21.21 200.14 -30.29
CA GLU A 753 20.66 201.07 -31.29
C GLU A 753 20.02 202.30 -30.64
N GLU A 754 19.31 202.13 -29.53
CA GLU A 754 18.77 203.26 -28.75
C GLU A 754 19.87 204.13 -28.13
N ARG A 755 20.93 203.50 -27.59
CA ARG A 755 22.10 204.22 -27.07
C ARG A 755 22.84 204.97 -28.17
N GLU A 756 23.07 204.38 -29.33
CA GLU A 756 23.72 205.05 -30.47
C GLU A 756 22.87 206.23 -30.98
N LYS A 757 21.53 206.11 -30.98
CA LYS A 757 20.64 207.25 -31.29
C LYS A 757 20.72 208.36 -30.24
N LEU A 758 20.76 208.02 -28.96
CA LEU A 758 20.88 208.99 -27.86
C LEU A 758 22.26 209.66 -27.84
N GLU A 759 23.33 208.92 -28.13
CA GLU A 759 24.69 209.44 -28.20
C GLU A 759 24.87 210.36 -29.40
N ALA A 760 24.24 210.06 -30.55
CA ALA A 760 24.21 210.96 -31.69
C ALA A 760 23.51 212.29 -31.35
N LEU A 761 22.37 212.25 -30.66
CA LEU A 761 21.66 213.47 -30.22
C LEU A 761 22.46 214.29 -29.20
N LEU A 762 23.11 213.62 -28.24
CA LEU A 762 23.97 214.29 -27.24
C LEU A 762 25.21 214.92 -27.88
N LYS A 763 25.79 214.29 -28.90
CA LYS A 763 26.95 214.82 -29.61
C LYS A 763 26.57 216.06 -30.44
N GLU A 764 25.40 216.03 -31.08
CA GLU A 764 24.85 217.20 -31.79
C GLU A 764 24.57 218.38 -30.84
N GLU A 765 24.05 218.11 -29.63
CA GLU A 765 23.84 219.14 -28.61
C GLU A 765 25.16 219.67 -28.01
N ALA A 766 26.16 218.80 -27.81
CA ALA A 766 27.48 219.18 -27.34
C ALA A 766 28.22 220.08 -28.35
N GLU A 767 28.20 219.75 -29.64
CA GLU A 767 28.76 220.60 -30.70
C GLU A 767 28.05 221.96 -30.78
N ARG A 768 26.74 221.99 -30.57
CA ARG A 768 25.98 223.24 -30.51
C ARG A 768 26.40 224.11 -29.32
N ARG A 769 26.59 223.50 -28.14
CA ARG A 769 27.05 224.21 -26.93
C ARG A 769 28.50 224.67 -27.03
N GLU A 770 29.38 223.94 -27.72
CA GLU A 770 30.74 224.40 -27.99
C GLU A 770 30.74 225.62 -28.92
N ARG A 771 29.95 225.61 -30.00
CA ARG A 771 29.80 226.78 -30.88
C ARG A 771 29.31 228.02 -30.12
N GLU A 772 28.34 227.86 -29.22
CA GLU A 772 27.83 228.95 -28.38
C GLU A 772 28.88 229.46 -27.37
N ARG A 773 29.73 228.58 -26.83
CA ARG A 773 30.82 228.95 -25.91
C ARG A 773 31.95 229.67 -26.62
N GLU A 774 32.33 229.24 -27.81
CA GLU A 774 33.34 229.91 -28.64
C GLU A 774 32.87 231.31 -29.04
N GLU A 775 31.59 231.48 -29.40
CA GLU A 775 31.00 232.81 -29.63
C GLU A 775 31.01 233.70 -28.38
N HIS A 776 30.72 233.14 -27.20
CA HIS A 776 30.76 233.90 -25.94
C HIS A 776 32.19 234.33 -25.58
N GLN A 777 33.17 233.44 -25.76
CA GLN A 777 34.59 233.74 -25.49
C GLN A 777 35.13 234.80 -26.47
N ALA A 778 34.74 234.75 -27.74
CA ALA A 778 35.10 235.79 -28.71
C ALA A 778 34.53 237.17 -28.32
N ARG A 779 33.29 237.22 -27.81
CA ARG A 779 32.67 238.46 -27.30
C ARG A 779 33.34 238.99 -26.03
N GLU A 780 33.69 238.11 -25.09
CA GLU A 780 34.40 238.51 -23.86
C GLU A 780 35.82 239.02 -24.14
N GLU A 781 36.54 238.44 -25.10
CA GLU A 781 37.86 238.94 -25.50
C GLU A 781 37.76 240.32 -26.19
N GLU A 782 36.73 240.56 -27.00
CA GLU A 782 36.45 241.89 -27.54
C GLU A 782 36.17 242.91 -26.42
N GLU A 783 35.31 242.57 -25.45
CA GLU A 783 34.96 243.45 -24.34
C GLU A 783 36.16 243.74 -23.42
N ARG A 784 37.04 242.75 -23.21
CA ARG A 784 38.31 242.93 -22.48
C ARG A 784 39.26 243.88 -23.21
N ARG A 785 39.39 243.77 -24.53
CA ARG A 785 40.23 244.67 -25.34
C ARG A 785 39.70 246.10 -25.33
N GLU A 786 38.39 246.29 -25.25
CA GLU A 786 37.80 247.63 -25.09
C GLU A 786 38.02 248.20 -23.68
N ARG A 787 37.94 247.37 -22.62
CA ARG A 787 38.27 247.79 -21.24
C ARG A 787 39.73 248.15 -21.05
N GLU A 788 40.67 247.41 -21.67
CA GLU A 788 42.10 247.76 -21.65
C GLU A 788 42.38 249.13 -22.29
N LYS A 789 41.73 249.44 -23.42
CA LYS A 789 41.84 250.77 -24.06
C LYS A 789 41.25 251.89 -23.20
N ALA A 790 40.16 251.63 -22.46
CA ALA A 790 39.55 252.59 -21.57
C ALA A 790 40.41 252.87 -20.31
N GLN A 791 41.09 251.85 -19.77
CA GLN A 791 41.99 252.01 -18.63
C GLN A 791 43.30 252.71 -19.01
N GLU A 792 43.83 252.49 -20.21
CA GLU A 792 44.98 253.26 -20.71
C GLU A 792 44.68 254.74 -20.90
N GLN A 793 43.43 255.12 -21.17
CA GLN A 793 43.01 256.52 -21.24
C GLN A 793 42.90 257.17 -19.84
N GLN A 794 42.52 256.42 -18.81
CA GLN A 794 42.56 256.91 -17.42
C GLN A 794 43.99 257.08 -16.90
N ARG A 795 44.94 256.22 -17.30
CA ARG A 795 46.38 256.38 -17.01
C ARG A 795 47.02 257.66 -17.57
N LYS A 796 46.34 258.41 -18.46
CA LYS A 796 46.83 259.67 -19.04
C LYS A 796 46.21 260.93 -18.42
N LEU A 797 45.23 260.80 -17.53
CA LEU A 797 44.51 261.94 -16.91
C LEU A 797 44.92 262.21 -15.45
N GLU A 798 45.80 261.40 -14.89
CA GLU A 798 46.39 261.62 -13.56
C GLU A 798 47.87 262.07 -13.63
N GLU A 799 48.40 262.32 -14.84
CA GLU A 799 49.40 263.39 -15.08
C GLU A 799 48.65 264.73 -15.22
#